data_AF-A2E2M6-F1
#
_entry.id   AF-A2E2M6-F1
#
_cell.length_a   1.000
_cell.length_b   1.000
_cell.length_c   1.000
_cell.angle_alpha   90.00
_cell.angle_beta   90.00
_cell.angle_gamma   90.00
#
_symmetry.space_group_name_H-M   'P 1'
#
loop_
_entity.id
_entity.type
_entity.pdbx_description
1 polymer ?
#
loop_
_entity_poly.entity_id
_entity_poly.type
_entity_poly.pdbx_seq_one_letter_code
_entity_poly.pdbx_strand_id
1 'polypeptide(L)'
;MDGEFFTVCLRELIRTHPQQDTLLHFFHALECDAEEVVLDDTQLFLSVSYLQCLYMQSSFANRAAILRILLSLEIFANESIFEKFNIDSLAAISLRNPLPDPAPKVDEERIAVFRHVLLQLKGRQTLSDTIGRALVNAYSIPNNTYSPLIFAYLCEAITVNPDISCKTEIINIIVDKLVETADVNLVNLICYCLENIYSPFIPKHTLSRIISPIISVEEVKPETIASSVKALTYILQSWPGLLGFIIPSKTFEDIAICIEHDTKSISTILANTLEAWHKKPTVLTGYIGFLLYQLRSSGLYDILKQKLPTNDPAIRLLEPYESFDAPYTENKEIFISSSNNAEILRATMKPVQNNRILINCPELPQDNTGWDWNYIYNYLTIVLPNNPKEAYGAPQTVFYKDLLNYFSGPFMTIEPTRTHDVADSLVALVKLLLSNDTGLKMLENCVNFKNALTLSVHSLRKHDSPRNDSPAWSHFRTVCMMMTMSQGIGILQKWDIQPALITLSSAITNIPSATFAMSMLQLYPEFDFASPVYMKFMLSPKVEISHIAIQSLREKRFVKNYFETAFVNLIIPYFKQLVSTFKQDQINQRISPILQLLYEVVQDDPKATEYCANDKEVHSILCKYGPIGYSYIFSTPTALSNCTVSDVVDWWMEDGNNDYFLAFDKAVEQSFLKKPKPAVDAYPGLTPLDEKTIVLPPHLFGMMSKYEKGVEILAEQVPYLIQILDNSVNIDDIRGAMFALAHFASSLLSLEYVKKYNIPGKLLETATNSSSLVIRGTLINCFTIIAESEYFYDFLSENGWELTKFGGHSTAVPIDVDKFVSRSDEDDEELSQGMELPKGFEPICNAVLGLMSPLQANQSKAEISKYKDQVKNPIFAAFVHHAIGRYTYAEDVRKSLEGLVENVPLMPIYDKNFSEKLCSEARARIAGIAKRGMNEAEGIRKFDVIPNDCTAKDMCIVYGAISCVEWFVDDERLKYFTGCQSRDEFYELPIDRLENLRRRILENF
;
A
#
# COMPACT_ATOMS: atom_id res chain seq x y z
N MET A 1 21.03 33.56 -25.85
CA MET A 1 20.97 34.22 -27.18
C MET A 1 20.15 35.51 -27.06
N ASP A 2 20.32 36.52 -27.94
CA ASP A 2 19.33 37.61 -28.05
C ASP A 2 18.02 37.02 -28.59
N GLY A 3 16.95 37.09 -27.80
CA GLY A 3 15.65 36.53 -28.16
C GLY A 3 15.08 37.05 -29.48
N GLU A 4 15.47 38.26 -29.87
CA GLU A 4 15.08 38.84 -31.15
C GLU A 4 15.72 38.07 -32.32
N PHE A 5 17.00 37.70 -32.20
CA PHE A 5 17.70 36.95 -33.24
C PHE A 5 17.11 35.55 -33.43
N PHE A 6 16.79 34.85 -32.33
CA PHE A 6 16.10 33.55 -32.36
C PHE A 6 14.79 33.63 -33.16
N THR A 7 13.98 34.66 -32.87
CA THR A 7 12.70 34.90 -33.53
C THR A 7 12.87 35.20 -35.03
N VAL A 8 13.89 36.01 -35.39
CA VAL A 8 14.20 36.35 -36.79
C VAL A 8 14.62 35.11 -37.58
N CYS A 9 15.45 34.24 -37.00
CA CYS A 9 15.85 32.99 -37.62
C CYS A 9 14.65 32.14 -38.04
N LEU A 10 13.65 31.99 -37.16
CA LEU A 10 12.42 31.26 -37.45
C LEU A 10 11.61 31.91 -38.59
N ARG A 11 11.48 33.24 -38.60
CA ARG A 11 10.79 33.98 -39.67
C ARG A 11 11.45 33.75 -41.03
N GLU A 12 12.79 33.82 -41.08
CA GLU A 12 13.52 33.66 -42.33
C GLU A 12 13.49 32.23 -42.85
N LEU A 13 13.41 31.22 -41.98
CA LEU A 13 13.15 29.83 -42.42
C LEU A 13 11.82 29.71 -43.17
N ILE A 14 10.76 30.34 -42.67
CA ILE A 14 9.44 30.33 -43.33
C ILE A 14 9.54 30.97 -44.71
N ARG A 15 10.26 32.10 -44.84
CA ARG A 15 10.37 32.83 -46.11
C ARG A 15 11.28 32.15 -47.14
N THR A 16 12.30 31.44 -46.68
CA THR A 16 13.31 30.83 -47.57
C THR A 16 12.92 29.44 -48.05
N HIS A 17 11.98 28.76 -47.38
CA HIS A 17 11.51 27.41 -47.71
C HIS A 17 12.66 26.42 -48.04
N PRO A 18 13.62 26.21 -47.12
CA PRO A 18 14.75 25.34 -47.39
C PRO A 18 14.33 23.87 -47.54
N GLN A 19 15.22 23.05 -48.12
CA GLN A 19 15.00 21.60 -48.25
C GLN A 19 14.83 20.94 -46.88
N GLN A 20 14.06 19.84 -46.81
CA GLN A 20 13.69 19.20 -45.53
C GLN A 20 14.90 18.76 -44.69
N ASP A 21 15.98 18.27 -45.31
CA ASP A 21 17.22 17.89 -44.59
C ASP A 21 17.96 19.11 -44.02
N THR A 22 17.89 20.24 -44.72
CA THR A 22 18.45 21.51 -44.25
C THR A 22 17.67 22.03 -43.04
N LEU A 23 16.33 21.95 -43.10
CA LEU A 23 15.46 22.32 -41.98
C LEU A 23 15.80 21.51 -40.72
N LEU A 24 16.08 20.21 -40.87
CA LEU A 24 16.38 19.34 -39.73
C LEU A 24 17.65 19.76 -39.01
N HIS A 25 18.74 19.98 -39.75
CA HIS A 25 19.99 20.48 -39.17
C HIS A 25 19.79 21.82 -38.45
N PHE A 26 18.96 22.69 -39.01
CA PHE A 26 18.66 23.98 -38.40
C PHE A 26 17.84 23.85 -37.12
N PHE A 27 16.85 22.95 -37.09
CA PHE A 27 16.07 22.71 -35.87
C PHE A 27 16.92 22.10 -34.76
N HIS A 28 17.87 21.21 -35.06
CA HIS A 28 18.83 20.73 -34.05
C HIS A 28 19.70 21.86 -33.49
N ALA A 29 20.12 22.80 -34.34
CA ALA A 29 20.85 23.98 -33.91
C ALA A 29 20.01 24.89 -33.00
N LEU A 30 18.74 25.12 -33.37
CA LEU A 30 17.79 25.90 -32.57
C LEU A 30 17.47 25.20 -31.25
N GLU A 31 17.39 23.88 -31.23
CA GLU A 31 17.14 23.08 -30.02
C GLU A 31 18.23 23.35 -28.97
N CYS A 32 19.51 23.35 -29.38
CA CYS A 32 20.63 23.70 -28.50
C CYS A 32 20.54 25.14 -27.96
N ASP A 33 20.09 26.08 -28.79
CA ASP A 33 19.98 27.49 -28.38
C ASP A 33 18.73 27.78 -27.56
N ALA A 34 17.65 26.99 -27.72
CA ALA A 34 16.39 27.15 -27.00
C ALA A 34 16.55 26.95 -25.49
N GLU A 35 17.55 26.18 -25.07
CA GLU A 35 17.89 26.00 -23.66
C GLU A 35 18.52 27.24 -23.01
N GLU A 36 19.09 28.15 -23.81
CA GLU A 36 19.82 29.35 -23.33
C GLU A 36 19.15 30.68 -23.75
N VAL A 37 17.99 30.63 -24.39
CA VAL A 37 17.32 31.83 -24.90
C VAL A 37 16.36 32.42 -23.87
N VAL A 38 16.44 33.74 -23.68
CA VAL A 38 15.47 34.50 -22.89
C VAL A 38 14.60 35.27 -23.87
N LEU A 39 13.31 34.95 -23.91
CA LEU A 39 12.33 35.59 -24.78
C LEU A 39 11.39 36.45 -23.92
N ASP A 40 11.15 37.69 -24.34
CA ASP A 40 10.01 38.45 -23.82
C ASP A 40 8.67 37.89 -24.36
N ASP A 41 7.54 38.32 -23.80
CA ASP A 41 6.21 37.81 -24.20
C ASP A 41 5.92 38.00 -25.70
N THR A 42 6.41 39.08 -26.31
CA THR A 42 6.19 39.37 -27.73
C THR A 42 7.06 38.45 -28.59
N GLN A 43 8.33 38.26 -28.23
CA GLN A 43 9.28 37.38 -28.90
C GLN A 43 8.84 35.92 -28.79
N LEU A 44 8.36 35.51 -27.62
CA LEU A 44 7.83 34.18 -27.37
C LEU A 44 6.60 33.92 -28.23
N PHE A 45 5.63 34.84 -28.24
CA PHE A 45 4.44 34.74 -29.08
C PHE A 45 4.78 34.59 -30.57
N LEU A 46 5.70 35.42 -31.09
CA LEU A 46 6.14 35.36 -32.48
C LEU A 46 6.89 34.07 -32.79
N SER A 47 7.82 33.66 -31.91
CA SER A 47 8.60 32.44 -32.07
C SER A 47 7.70 31.21 -32.11
N VAL A 48 6.74 31.11 -31.20
CA VAL A 48 5.77 30.01 -31.19
C VAL A 48 4.93 30.04 -32.46
N SER A 49 4.37 31.19 -32.85
CA SER A 49 3.60 31.32 -34.12
C SER A 49 4.39 30.84 -35.35
N TYR A 50 5.67 31.22 -35.46
CA TYR A 50 6.53 30.77 -36.55
C TYR A 50 6.84 29.27 -36.47
N LEU A 51 7.12 28.74 -35.28
CA LEU A 51 7.34 27.29 -35.08
C LEU A 51 6.09 26.49 -35.46
N GLN A 52 4.88 26.95 -35.14
CA GLN A 52 3.65 26.28 -35.57
C GLN A 52 3.48 26.29 -37.08
N CYS A 53 3.76 27.41 -37.75
CA CYS A 53 3.71 27.46 -39.21
C CYS A 53 4.70 26.48 -39.84
N LEU A 54 5.92 26.42 -39.32
CA LEU A 54 6.94 25.48 -39.79
C LEU A 54 6.51 24.03 -39.52
N TYR A 55 5.90 23.76 -38.37
CA TYR A 55 5.42 22.44 -37.98
C TYR A 55 4.41 21.88 -39.00
N MET A 56 3.45 22.70 -39.44
CA MET A 56 2.43 22.28 -40.41
C MET A 56 2.99 22.00 -41.83
N GLN A 57 4.19 22.47 -42.15
CA GLN A 57 4.83 22.32 -43.47
C GLN A 57 5.99 21.31 -43.46
N SER A 58 6.23 20.67 -42.32
CA SER A 58 7.45 19.91 -42.05
C SER A 58 7.27 18.40 -42.19
N SER A 59 8.37 17.72 -42.53
CA SER A 59 8.48 16.27 -42.42
C SER A 59 8.37 15.79 -40.96
N PHE A 60 8.15 14.49 -40.78
CA PHE A 60 8.09 13.83 -39.47
C PHE A 60 9.30 14.17 -38.55
N ALA A 61 10.53 14.11 -39.06
CA ALA A 61 11.74 14.41 -38.28
C ALA A 61 11.80 15.89 -37.85
N ASN A 62 11.37 16.79 -38.74
CA ASN A 62 11.32 18.23 -38.48
C ASN A 62 10.25 18.56 -37.43
N ARG A 63 9.08 17.93 -37.48
CA ARG A 63 8.04 18.07 -36.44
C ARG A 63 8.54 17.62 -35.07
N ALA A 64 9.26 16.50 -35.00
CA ALA A 64 9.87 16.03 -33.76
C ALA A 64 10.84 17.07 -33.17
N ALA A 65 11.72 17.65 -34.01
CA ALA A 65 12.67 18.67 -33.57
C ALA A 65 11.97 19.96 -33.10
N ILE A 66 10.95 20.42 -33.84
CA ILE A 66 10.14 21.58 -33.42
C ILE A 66 9.48 21.34 -32.06
N LEU A 67 8.93 20.16 -31.82
CA LEU A 67 8.36 19.82 -30.51
C LEU A 67 9.42 19.87 -29.40
N ARG A 68 10.66 19.44 -29.64
CA ARG A 68 11.74 19.52 -28.63
C ARG A 68 12.18 20.96 -28.36
N ILE A 69 12.20 21.83 -29.38
CA ILE A 69 12.40 23.27 -29.20
C ILE A 69 11.29 23.84 -28.31
N LEU A 70 10.02 23.56 -28.63
CA LEU A 70 8.88 24.02 -27.85
C LEU A 70 8.91 23.49 -26.40
N LEU A 71 9.41 22.26 -26.18
CA LEU A 71 9.59 21.69 -24.84
C LEU A 71 10.63 22.49 -24.05
N SER A 72 11.74 22.82 -24.69
CA SER A 72 12.81 23.60 -24.08
C SER A 72 12.27 24.98 -23.67
N LEU A 73 11.51 25.65 -24.55
CA LEU A 73 10.88 26.93 -24.24
C LEU A 73 9.87 26.82 -23.08
N GLU A 74 9.08 25.74 -23.02
CA GLU A 74 8.10 25.49 -21.94
C GLU A 74 8.78 25.30 -20.57
N ILE A 75 9.93 24.61 -20.52
CA ILE A 75 10.68 24.39 -19.27
C ILE A 75 11.10 25.72 -18.62
N PHE A 76 11.45 26.73 -19.42
CA PHE A 76 11.90 28.03 -18.93
C PHE A 76 10.79 29.09 -18.83
N ALA A 77 9.57 28.78 -19.28
CA ALA A 77 8.45 29.70 -19.22
C ALA A 77 7.82 29.75 -17.82
N ASN A 78 7.46 30.96 -17.37
CA ASN A 78 6.77 31.15 -16.07
C ASN A 78 5.35 30.57 -16.09
N GLU A 79 4.64 30.74 -17.21
CA GLU A 79 3.30 30.20 -17.47
C GLU A 79 3.38 29.05 -18.49
N SER A 80 2.41 28.14 -18.46
CA SER A 80 2.28 27.10 -19.48
C SER A 80 2.03 27.77 -20.84
N ILE A 81 3.00 27.69 -21.73
CA ILE A 81 2.85 28.13 -23.12
C ILE A 81 2.06 27.11 -23.94
N PHE A 82 1.93 25.89 -23.39
CA PHE A 82 1.26 24.77 -24.02
C PHE A 82 -0.20 25.03 -24.35
N GLU A 83 -0.98 25.47 -23.36
CA GLU A 83 -2.40 25.79 -23.55
C GLU A 83 -2.57 27.20 -24.13
N LYS A 84 -1.77 28.16 -23.65
CA LYS A 84 -1.81 29.57 -24.08
C LYS A 84 -1.68 29.73 -25.60
N PHE A 85 -0.88 28.88 -26.24
CA PHE A 85 -0.62 28.94 -27.67
C PHE A 85 -1.14 27.72 -28.45
N ASN A 86 -1.98 26.86 -27.87
CA ASN A 86 -2.51 25.66 -28.52
C ASN A 86 -1.44 24.63 -28.96
N ILE A 87 -0.31 24.55 -28.25
CA ILE A 87 0.74 23.54 -28.54
C ILE A 87 0.26 22.14 -28.16
N ASP A 88 -0.62 22.04 -27.16
CA ASP A 88 -1.35 20.82 -26.80
C ASP A 88 -2.04 20.17 -28.01
N SER A 89 -2.62 20.99 -28.88
CA SER A 89 -3.30 20.58 -30.09
C SER A 89 -2.32 20.05 -31.14
N LEU A 90 -1.13 20.65 -31.26
CA LEU A 90 -0.05 20.14 -32.13
C LEU A 90 0.46 18.79 -31.64
N ALA A 91 0.71 18.66 -30.33
CA ALA A 91 1.11 17.40 -29.72
C ALA A 91 0.04 16.31 -29.92
N ALA A 92 -1.24 16.67 -29.80
CA ALA A 92 -2.35 15.77 -30.08
C ALA A 92 -2.43 15.36 -31.56
N ILE A 93 -2.07 16.23 -32.50
CA ILE A 93 -1.94 15.87 -33.93
C ILE A 93 -0.81 14.84 -34.10
N SER A 94 0.37 15.07 -33.53
CA SER A 94 1.51 14.14 -33.61
C SER A 94 1.18 12.73 -33.11
N LEU A 95 0.45 12.61 -32.00
CA LEU A 95 0.06 11.30 -31.46
C LEU A 95 -0.85 10.51 -32.41
N ARG A 96 -1.68 11.21 -33.19
CA ARG A 96 -2.67 10.62 -34.10
C ARG A 96 -2.12 10.31 -35.48
N ASN A 97 -1.07 11.00 -35.91
CA ASN A 97 -0.50 10.80 -37.24
C ASN A 97 -0.08 9.35 -37.45
N PRO A 98 -0.42 8.75 -38.62
CA PRO A 98 0.07 7.43 -38.98
C PRO A 98 1.59 7.49 -39.14
N LEU A 99 2.25 6.39 -38.80
CA LEU A 99 3.68 6.25 -39.06
C LEU A 99 3.94 6.31 -40.57
N PRO A 100 5.03 6.96 -41.01
CA PRO A 100 5.42 6.92 -42.41
C PRO A 100 5.73 5.47 -42.83
N ASP A 101 5.50 5.13 -44.10
CA ASP A 101 5.84 3.83 -44.68
C ASP A 101 7.13 3.95 -45.51
N PRO A 102 8.23 3.24 -45.18
CA PRO A 102 8.37 2.24 -44.10
C PRO A 102 8.47 2.86 -42.70
N ALA A 103 7.90 2.16 -41.71
CA ALA A 103 7.91 2.59 -40.31
C ALA A 103 9.34 2.78 -39.80
N PRO A 104 9.65 3.93 -39.15
CA PRO A 104 10.97 4.17 -38.60
C PRO A 104 11.24 3.22 -37.42
N LYS A 105 12.51 2.94 -37.15
CA LYS A 105 12.91 2.13 -35.98
C LYS A 105 12.54 2.80 -34.65
N VAL A 106 12.55 4.13 -34.64
CA VAL A 106 12.25 4.97 -33.48
C VAL A 106 11.33 6.10 -33.93
N ASP A 107 10.22 6.28 -33.23
CA ASP A 107 9.24 7.34 -33.51
C ASP A 107 9.60 8.58 -32.68
N GLU A 108 10.57 9.35 -33.19
CA GLU A 108 11.07 10.57 -32.52
C GLU A 108 9.98 11.62 -32.29
N GLU A 109 8.97 11.70 -33.17
CA GLU A 109 7.85 12.64 -33.02
C GLU A 109 7.01 12.30 -31.80
N ARG A 110 6.59 11.03 -31.65
CA ARG A 110 5.84 10.59 -30.45
C ARG A 110 6.68 10.65 -29.19
N ILE A 111 7.98 10.34 -29.25
CA ILE A 111 8.88 10.49 -28.10
C ILE A 111 8.90 11.96 -27.63
N ALA A 112 9.00 12.92 -28.55
CA ALA A 112 8.93 14.33 -28.22
C ALA A 112 7.60 14.69 -27.55
N VAL A 113 6.46 14.18 -28.06
CA VAL A 113 5.16 14.38 -27.40
C VAL A 113 5.10 13.75 -26.00
N PHE A 114 5.61 12.53 -25.82
CA PHE A 114 5.59 11.89 -24.50
C PHE A 114 6.46 12.63 -23.47
N ARG A 115 7.51 13.33 -23.91
CA ARG A 115 8.27 14.23 -23.02
C ARG A 115 7.45 15.45 -22.62
N HIS A 116 6.63 16.00 -23.53
CA HIS A 116 5.67 17.06 -23.19
C HIS A 116 4.62 16.59 -22.19
N VAL A 117 4.01 15.43 -22.43
CA VAL A 117 3.04 14.82 -21.49
C VAL A 117 3.67 14.67 -20.11
N LEU A 118 4.91 14.16 -20.05
CA LEU A 118 5.63 13.98 -18.79
C LEU A 118 5.89 15.32 -18.09
N LEU A 119 6.29 16.36 -18.82
CA LEU A 119 6.50 17.70 -18.27
C LEU A 119 5.19 18.30 -17.73
N GLN A 120 4.08 18.12 -18.44
CA GLN A 120 2.77 18.59 -17.99
C GLN A 120 2.35 17.88 -16.69
N LEU A 121 2.50 16.55 -16.62
CA LEU A 121 2.13 15.77 -15.44
C LEU A 121 3.05 16.02 -14.24
N LYS A 122 4.38 15.95 -14.43
CA LYS A 122 5.37 16.05 -13.33
C LYS A 122 5.76 17.48 -12.98
N GLY A 123 5.85 18.35 -13.98
CA GLY A 123 6.31 19.72 -13.83
C GLY A 123 5.17 20.71 -13.58
N ARG A 124 4.08 20.59 -14.35
CA ARG A 124 2.93 21.50 -14.25
C ARG A 124 1.75 20.96 -13.44
N GLN A 125 1.76 19.67 -13.09
CA GLN A 125 0.66 18.97 -12.40
C GLN A 125 -0.69 19.12 -13.11
N THR A 126 -0.69 19.14 -14.45
CA THR A 126 -1.90 19.24 -15.26
C THR A 126 -1.78 18.37 -16.50
N LEU A 127 -2.92 18.16 -17.18
CA LEU A 127 -2.96 17.58 -18.50
C LEU A 127 -4.14 18.16 -19.27
N SER A 128 -3.85 18.88 -20.36
CA SER A 128 -4.87 19.46 -21.22
C SER A 128 -5.87 18.41 -21.75
N ASP A 129 -7.11 18.86 -21.95
CA ASP A 129 -8.19 18.02 -22.44
C ASP A 129 -7.88 17.35 -23.79
N THR A 130 -7.23 18.13 -24.68
CA THR A 130 -6.86 17.74 -26.04
C THR A 130 -5.86 16.58 -26.04
N ILE A 131 -4.82 16.66 -25.20
CA ILE A 131 -3.82 15.60 -25.06
C ILE A 131 -4.44 14.37 -24.42
N GLY A 132 -5.24 14.53 -23.35
CA GLY A 132 -5.93 13.41 -22.70
C GLY A 132 -6.75 12.58 -23.69
N ARG A 133 -7.55 13.23 -24.55
CA ARG A 133 -8.29 12.54 -25.61
C ARG A 133 -7.39 11.92 -26.69
N ALA A 134 -6.31 12.60 -27.07
CA ALA A 134 -5.35 12.04 -28.04
C ALA A 134 -4.67 10.77 -27.52
N LEU A 135 -4.35 10.73 -26.22
CA LEU A 135 -3.81 9.55 -25.55
C LEU A 135 -4.84 8.40 -25.53
N VAL A 136 -6.10 8.66 -25.21
CA VAL A 136 -7.19 7.67 -25.29
C VAL A 136 -7.27 7.07 -26.70
N ASN A 137 -7.31 7.92 -27.72
CA ASN A 137 -7.37 7.46 -29.11
C ASN A 137 -6.14 6.63 -29.49
N ALA A 138 -4.94 7.09 -29.12
CA ALA A 138 -3.70 6.38 -29.38
C ALA A 138 -3.65 5.02 -28.67
N TYR A 139 -4.21 4.93 -27.46
CA TYR A 139 -4.32 3.68 -26.71
C TYR A 139 -5.24 2.66 -27.41
N SER A 140 -6.34 3.11 -28.02
CA SER A 140 -7.28 2.26 -28.74
C SER A 140 -6.75 1.69 -30.07
N ILE A 141 -5.58 2.14 -30.54
CA ILE A 141 -4.95 1.60 -31.76
C ILE A 141 -4.44 0.17 -31.48
N PRO A 142 -4.90 -0.85 -32.23
CA PRO A 142 -4.45 -2.23 -32.02
C PRO A 142 -2.94 -2.38 -32.18
N ASN A 143 -2.30 -3.18 -31.32
CA ASN A 143 -0.86 -3.46 -31.33
C ASN A 143 0.05 -2.22 -31.21
N ASN A 144 -0.41 -1.13 -30.58
CA ASN A 144 0.43 0.03 -30.32
C ASN A 144 1.50 -0.30 -29.25
N THR A 145 2.78 -0.13 -29.62
CA THR A 145 3.92 -0.40 -28.73
C THR A 145 3.99 0.55 -27.53
N TYR A 146 3.33 1.71 -27.61
CA TYR A 146 3.30 2.72 -26.55
C TYR A 146 2.11 2.56 -25.59
N SER A 147 1.19 1.61 -25.80
CA SER A 147 0.01 1.44 -24.94
C SER A 147 0.32 1.35 -23.44
N PRO A 148 1.37 0.64 -22.97
CA PRO A 148 1.72 0.62 -21.55
C PRO A 148 2.13 2.00 -21.00
N LEU A 149 2.87 2.79 -21.77
CA LEU A 149 3.30 4.14 -21.37
C LEU A 149 2.11 5.10 -21.35
N ILE A 150 1.26 5.05 -22.38
CA ILE A 150 0.04 5.85 -22.46
C ILE A 150 -0.87 5.54 -21.28
N PHE A 151 -1.05 4.26 -20.94
CA PHE A 151 -1.84 3.84 -19.78
C PHE A 151 -1.28 4.43 -18.48
N ALA A 152 0.03 4.36 -18.26
CA ALA A 152 0.66 4.95 -17.09
C ALA A 152 0.43 6.47 -17.00
N TYR A 153 0.51 7.19 -18.12
CA TYR A 153 0.20 8.62 -18.18
C TYR A 153 -1.27 8.93 -17.90
N LEU A 154 -2.21 8.11 -18.38
CA LEU A 154 -3.63 8.27 -18.07
C LEU A 154 -3.92 8.03 -16.57
N CYS A 155 -3.29 7.03 -15.96
CA CYS A 155 -3.40 6.78 -14.53
C CYS A 155 -2.83 7.96 -13.71
N GLU A 156 -1.68 8.48 -14.10
CA GLU A 156 -1.07 9.64 -13.44
C GLU A 156 -1.89 10.91 -13.64
N ALA A 157 -2.46 11.13 -14.84
CA ALA A 157 -3.30 12.28 -15.15
C ALA A 157 -4.50 12.39 -14.20
N ILE A 158 -5.12 11.27 -13.82
CA ILE A 158 -6.23 11.24 -12.85
C ILE A 158 -5.78 11.72 -11.46
N THR A 159 -4.55 11.40 -11.06
CA THR A 159 -4.05 11.79 -9.74
C THR A 159 -3.73 13.28 -9.65
N VAL A 160 -3.33 13.92 -10.75
CA VAL A 160 -2.93 15.33 -10.78
C VAL A 160 -4.04 16.27 -11.26
N ASN A 161 -4.94 15.80 -12.15
CA ASN A 161 -6.04 16.58 -12.70
C ASN A 161 -7.37 15.80 -12.55
N PRO A 162 -8.10 16.00 -11.43
CA PRO A 162 -9.36 15.30 -11.16
C PRO A 162 -10.40 15.46 -12.28
N ASP A 163 -10.47 16.60 -12.97
CA ASP A 163 -11.45 16.84 -14.03
C ASP A 163 -11.30 15.86 -15.21
N ILE A 164 -10.09 15.33 -15.43
CA ILE A 164 -9.86 14.37 -16.49
C ILE A 164 -10.57 13.03 -16.23
N SER A 165 -10.83 12.72 -14.96
CA SER A 165 -11.52 11.51 -14.55
C SER A 165 -13.02 11.52 -14.90
N CYS A 166 -13.60 12.71 -15.14
CA CYS A 166 -14.97 12.84 -15.63
C CYS A 166 -15.14 12.32 -17.06
N LYS A 167 -14.04 11.99 -17.76
CA LYS A 167 -14.07 11.39 -19.09
C LYS A 167 -14.24 9.88 -18.99
N THR A 168 -15.46 9.42 -19.25
CA THR A 168 -15.85 8.01 -19.23
C THR A 168 -14.90 7.11 -20.03
N GLU A 169 -14.33 7.59 -21.14
CA GLU A 169 -13.39 6.82 -21.96
C GLU A 169 -12.11 6.44 -21.20
N ILE A 170 -11.57 7.34 -20.37
CA ILE A 170 -10.36 7.09 -19.57
C ILE A 170 -10.67 6.06 -18.48
N ILE A 171 -11.79 6.26 -17.76
CA ILE A 171 -12.20 5.32 -16.71
C ILE A 171 -12.52 3.94 -17.30
N ASN A 172 -13.13 3.88 -18.47
CA ASN A 172 -13.37 2.62 -19.19
C ASN A 172 -12.05 1.87 -19.48
N ILE A 173 -11.01 2.57 -19.95
CA ILE A 173 -9.69 1.97 -20.17
C ILE A 173 -9.12 1.38 -18.86
N ILE A 174 -9.25 2.10 -17.75
CA ILE A 174 -8.74 1.67 -16.45
C ILE A 174 -9.53 0.47 -15.92
N VAL A 175 -10.86 0.51 -16.01
CA VAL A 175 -11.74 -0.58 -15.59
C VAL A 175 -11.50 -1.82 -16.43
N ASP A 176 -11.39 -1.69 -17.75
CA ASP A 176 -11.10 -2.80 -18.66
C ASP A 176 -9.73 -3.40 -18.29
N LYS A 177 -8.72 -2.56 -18.00
CA LYS A 177 -7.41 -3.04 -17.57
C LYS A 177 -7.43 -3.72 -16.20
N LEU A 178 -8.27 -3.24 -15.29
CA LEU A 178 -8.48 -3.84 -13.98
C LEU A 178 -9.14 -5.22 -14.12
N VAL A 179 -10.15 -5.36 -14.97
CA VAL A 179 -10.82 -6.64 -15.28
C VAL A 179 -9.84 -7.64 -15.90
N GLU A 180 -8.88 -7.17 -16.70
CA GLU A 180 -7.82 -8.01 -17.27
C GLU A 180 -6.76 -8.47 -16.25
N THR A 181 -6.38 -7.61 -15.31
CA THR A 181 -5.15 -7.80 -14.51
C THR A 181 -5.36 -8.01 -13.01
N ALA A 182 -6.48 -7.53 -12.48
CA ALA A 182 -6.76 -7.43 -11.05
C ALA A 182 -5.61 -6.77 -10.25
N ASP A 183 -5.01 -5.72 -10.84
CA ASP A 183 -3.95 -4.91 -10.21
C ASP A 183 -4.52 -4.08 -9.05
N VAL A 184 -3.95 -4.26 -7.86
CA VAL A 184 -4.34 -3.54 -6.63
C VAL A 184 -4.10 -2.03 -6.78
N ASN A 185 -3.09 -1.60 -7.53
CA ASN A 185 -2.83 -0.17 -7.74
C ASN A 185 -3.97 0.49 -8.54
N LEU A 186 -4.57 -0.24 -9.49
CA LEU A 186 -5.73 0.25 -10.23
C LEU A 186 -6.99 0.27 -9.37
N VAL A 187 -7.16 -0.70 -8.46
CA VAL A 187 -8.22 -0.64 -7.45
C VAL A 187 -8.04 0.59 -6.56
N ASN A 188 -6.82 0.82 -6.06
CA ASN A 188 -6.52 1.99 -5.24
C ASN A 188 -6.76 3.30 -5.99
N LEU A 189 -6.45 3.36 -7.29
CA LEU A 189 -6.76 4.51 -8.13
C LEU A 189 -8.27 4.73 -8.27
N ILE A 190 -9.06 3.68 -8.50
CA ILE A 190 -10.54 3.78 -8.53
C ILE A 190 -11.08 4.23 -7.18
N CYS A 191 -10.60 3.67 -6.07
CA CYS A 191 -11.02 4.10 -4.73
C CYS A 191 -10.59 5.53 -4.42
N TYR A 192 -9.42 5.96 -4.89
CA TYR A 192 -8.99 7.36 -4.85
C TYR A 192 -9.93 8.26 -5.65
N CYS A 193 -10.38 7.81 -6.82
CA CYS A 193 -11.41 8.53 -7.58
C CYS A 193 -12.71 8.61 -6.79
N LEU A 194 -13.24 7.50 -6.26
CA LEU A 194 -14.48 7.54 -5.48
C LEU A 194 -14.38 8.47 -4.26
N GLU A 195 -13.19 8.53 -3.64
CA GLU A 195 -12.92 9.42 -2.51
C GLU A 195 -12.87 10.90 -2.92
N ASN A 196 -12.04 11.25 -3.90
CA ASN A 196 -11.70 12.64 -4.23
C ASN A 196 -12.50 13.24 -5.39
N ILE A 197 -13.06 12.38 -6.23
CA ILE A 197 -13.73 12.76 -7.48
C ILE A 197 -15.23 12.71 -7.22
N TYR A 198 -15.90 13.76 -7.68
CA TYR A 198 -17.34 13.88 -7.74
C TYR A 198 -17.98 12.55 -8.23
N SER A 199 -18.56 11.80 -7.28
CA SER A 199 -19.26 10.52 -7.51
C SER A 199 -20.31 10.53 -8.64
N PRO A 200 -20.96 11.64 -9.05
CA PRO A 200 -21.86 11.59 -10.21
C PRO A 200 -21.18 11.31 -11.55
N PHE A 201 -19.84 11.44 -11.66
CA PHE A 201 -19.15 11.39 -12.97
C PHE A 201 -18.54 10.06 -13.35
N ILE A 202 -18.43 9.08 -12.44
CA ILE A 202 -18.16 7.70 -12.87
C ILE A 202 -19.52 7.07 -13.11
N PRO A 203 -19.94 6.89 -14.37
CA PRO A 203 -21.27 6.38 -14.62
C PRO A 203 -21.40 4.97 -14.04
N LYS A 204 -22.55 4.67 -13.43
CA LYS A 204 -22.87 3.32 -12.91
C LYS A 204 -22.55 2.21 -13.92
N HIS A 205 -22.76 2.47 -15.22
CA HIS A 205 -22.47 1.53 -16.29
C HIS A 205 -20.98 1.23 -16.50
N THR A 206 -20.08 2.13 -16.09
CA THR A 206 -18.63 1.93 -16.24
C THR A 206 -18.13 0.97 -15.17
N LEU A 207 -18.49 1.20 -13.90
CA LEU A 207 -18.06 0.30 -12.82
C LEU A 207 -18.81 -1.04 -12.84
N SER A 208 -20.03 -1.11 -13.41
CA SER A 208 -20.71 -2.39 -13.63
C SER A 208 -19.94 -3.32 -14.58
N ARG A 209 -18.99 -2.82 -15.39
CA ARG A 209 -18.09 -3.66 -16.20
C ARG A 209 -17.17 -4.53 -15.35
N ILE A 210 -16.88 -4.16 -14.11
CA ILE A 210 -16.12 -4.99 -13.16
C ILE A 210 -16.91 -6.24 -12.79
N ILE A 211 -18.24 -6.15 -12.75
CA ILE A 211 -19.12 -7.22 -12.31
C ILE A 211 -19.66 -8.02 -13.50
N SER A 212 -19.72 -7.41 -14.70
CA SER A 212 -20.22 -8.04 -15.92
C SER A 212 -19.64 -9.44 -16.21
N PRO A 213 -18.34 -9.70 -16.06
CA PRO A 213 -17.78 -11.05 -16.23
C PRO A 213 -18.34 -12.10 -15.28
N ILE A 214 -18.80 -11.71 -14.09
CA ILE A 214 -19.38 -12.58 -13.06
C ILE A 214 -20.88 -12.82 -13.33
N ILE A 215 -21.56 -11.80 -13.87
CA ILE A 215 -23.01 -11.80 -14.13
C ILE A 215 -23.36 -12.42 -15.50
N SER A 216 -22.41 -12.41 -16.45
CA SER A 216 -22.66 -12.82 -17.82
C SER A 216 -23.09 -14.29 -17.93
N VAL A 217 -24.14 -14.52 -18.71
CA VAL A 217 -24.60 -15.87 -19.10
C VAL A 217 -23.76 -16.42 -20.27
N GLU A 218 -22.97 -15.56 -20.93
CA GLU A 218 -22.11 -15.94 -22.05
C GLU A 218 -20.80 -16.59 -21.58
N GLU A 219 -20.17 -17.41 -22.43
CA GLU A 219 -18.87 -18.02 -22.11
C GLU A 219 -17.76 -16.96 -21.99
N VAL A 220 -17.47 -16.55 -20.74
CA VAL A 220 -16.34 -15.69 -20.40
C VAL A 220 -15.12 -16.54 -20.02
N LYS A 221 -13.91 -16.08 -20.36
CA LYS A 221 -12.66 -16.78 -19.99
C LYS A 221 -12.54 -16.88 -18.46
N PRO A 222 -12.20 -18.06 -17.90
CA PRO A 222 -12.06 -18.25 -16.45
C PRO A 222 -11.08 -17.27 -15.77
N GLU A 223 -10.02 -16.86 -16.48
CA GLU A 223 -9.04 -15.89 -16.00
C GLU A 223 -9.63 -14.50 -15.79
N THR A 224 -10.57 -14.08 -16.66
CA THR A 224 -11.28 -12.80 -16.57
C THR A 224 -12.26 -12.80 -15.41
N ILE A 225 -12.96 -13.92 -15.18
CA ILE A 225 -13.84 -14.10 -14.00
C ILE A 225 -13.01 -14.02 -12.71
N ALA A 226 -11.90 -14.77 -12.64
CA ALA A 226 -11.01 -14.75 -11.48
C ALA A 226 -10.44 -13.35 -11.18
N SER A 227 -10.06 -12.61 -12.23
CA SER A 227 -9.56 -11.24 -12.10
C SER A 227 -10.65 -10.28 -11.62
N SER A 228 -11.88 -10.41 -12.16
CA SER A 228 -13.04 -9.62 -11.73
C SER A 228 -13.43 -9.89 -10.28
N VAL A 229 -13.44 -11.16 -9.86
CA VAL A 229 -13.65 -11.59 -8.47
C VAL A 229 -12.63 -10.94 -7.54
N LYS A 230 -11.35 -10.96 -7.94
CA LYS A 230 -10.27 -10.37 -7.15
C LYS A 230 -10.37 -8.84 -7.06
N ALA A 231 -10.65 -8.17 -8.19
CA ALA A 231 -10.85 -6.73 -8.24
C ALA A 231 -12.04 -6.29 -7.36
N LEU A 232 -13.18 -6.96 -7.49
CA LEU A 232 -14.38 -6.68 -6.70
C LEU A 232 -14.15 -6.93 -5.20
N THR A 233 -13.40 -7.97 -4.84
CA THR A 233 -12.98 -8.22 -3.45
C THR A 233 -12.19 -7.05 -2.89
N TYR A 234 -11.18 -6.55 -3.61
CA TYR A 234 -10.38 -5.40 -3.14
C TYR A 234 -11.17 -4.10 -3.05
N ILE A 235 -12.10 -3.87 -3.98
CA ILE A 235 -12.98 -2.68 -3.94
C ILE A 235 -13.86 -2.73 -2.70
N LEU A 236 -14.48 -3.88 -2.43
CA LEU A 236 -15.29 -4.09 -1.23
C LEU A 236 -14.50 -3.75 0.02
N GLN A 237 -13.25 -4.20 0.14
CA GLN A 237 -12.36 -4.02 1.30
C GLN A 237 -11.95 -2.56 1.61
N SER A 238 -12.55 -1.55 0.97
CA SER A 238 -12.29 -0.14 1.20
C SER A 238 -13.59 0.63 1.46
N TRP A 239 -13.53 1.69 2.29
CA TRP A 239 -14.68 2.58 2.49
C TRP A 239 -15.13 3.27 1.21
N PRO A 240 -14.23 3.87 0.39
CA PRO A 240 -14.64 4.49 -0.86
C PRO A 240 -15.28 3.50 -1.84
N GLY A 241 -14.79 2.26 -1.92
CA GLY A 241 -15.39 1.24 -2.78
C GLY A 241 -16.76 0.78 -2.28
N LEU A 242 -16.90 0.48 -0.99
CA LEU A 242 -18.17 0.04 -0.41
C LEU A 242 -19.24 1.14 -0.45
N LEU A 243 -18.91 2.33 0.06
CA LEU A 243 -19.84 3.45 0.16
C LEU A 243 -20.02 4.16 -1.17
N GLY A 244 -18.96 4.39 -1.95
CA GLY A 244 -19.02 5.17 -3.20
C GLY A 244 -19.45 4.38 -4.43
N PHE A 245 -19.31 3.04 -4.43
CA PHE A 245 -19.67 2.22 -5.58
C PHE A 245 -20.69 1.14 -5.27
N ILE A 246 -20.38 0.21 -4.36
CA ILE A 246 -21.16 -1.03 -4.18
C ILE A 246 -22.60 -0.74 -3.75
N ILE A 247 -22.78 0.13 -2.76
CA ILE A 247 -24.10 0.48 -2.22
C ILE A 247 -24.91 1.33 -3.23
N PRO A 248 -24.42 2.47 -3.73
CA PRO A 248 -25.16 3.29 -4.70
C PRO A 248 -25.50 2.54 -6.00
N SER A 249 -24.63 1.60 -6.40
CA SER A 249 -24.86 0.79 -7.60
C SER A 249 -25.81 -0.37 -7.36
N LYS A 250 -26.25 -0.63 -6.13
CA LYS A 250 -27.05 -1.82 -5.76
C LYS A 250 -26.39 -3.13 -6.17
N THR A 251 -25.06 -3.17 -6.14
CA THR A 251 -24.27 -4.32 -6.61
C THR A 251 -24.58 -5.59 -5.83
N PHE A 252 -24.98 -5.50 -4.55
CA PHE A 252 -25.40 -6.69 -3.80
C PHE A 252 -26.69 -7.32 -4.37
N GLU A 253 -27.64 -6.53 -4.87
CA GLU A 253 -28.85 -7.03 -5.54
C GLU A 253 -28.46 -7.76 -6.84
N ASP A 254 -27.56 -7.18 -7.64
CA ASP A 254 -27.06 -7.79 -8.87
C ASP A 254 -26.32 -9.12 -8.60
N ILE A 255 -25.48 -9.16 -7.56
CA ILE A 255 -24.79 -10.37 -7.11
C ILE A 255 -25.80 -11.44 -6.66
N ALA A 256 -26.86 -11.04 -5.94
CA ALA A 256 -27.87 -11.96 -5.43
C ALA A 256 -28.60 -12.71 -6.56
N ILE A 257 -28.93 -12.01 -7.65
CA ILE A 257 -29.53 -12.62 -8.85
C ILE A 257 -28.60 -13.66 -9.47
N CYS A 258 -27.28 -13.45 -9.40
CA CYS A 258 -26.28 -14.26 -10.10
C CYS A 258 -25.79 -15.48 -9.33
N ILE A 259 -26.18 -15.63 -8.06
CA ILE A 259 -25.89 -16.82 -7.24
C ILE A 259 -26.30 -18.11 -7.94
N GLU A 260 -27.38 -18.08 -8.74
CA GLU A 260 -27.87 -19.26 -9.46
C GLU A 260 -26.92 -19.75 -10.57
N HIS A 261 -26.01 -18.90 -11.04
CA HIS A 261 -25.15 -19.16 -12.19
C HIS A 261 -23.67 -19.35 -11.79
N ASP A 262 -23.15 -18.54 -10.87
CA ASP A 262 -21.76 -18.64 -10.40
C ASP A 262 -21.63 -18.48 -8.88
N THR A 263 -22.17 -19.47 -8.18
CA THR A 263 -22.12 -19.58 -6.73
C THR A 263 -20.68 -19.56 -6.17
N LYS A 264 -19.71 -20.12 -6.91
CA LYS A 264 -18.32 -20.28 -6.44
C LYS A 264 -17.59 -18.94 -6.38
N SER A 265 -17.73 -18.12 -7.41
CA SER A 265 -17.14 -16.78 -7.45
C SER A 265 -17.68 -15.90 -6.33
N ILE A 266 -18.99 -15.94 -6.09
CA ILE A 266 -19.65 -15.15 -5.04
C ILE A 266 -19.24 -15.62 -3.65
N SER A 267 -19.23 -16.94 -3.40
CA SER A 267 -18.68 -17.51 -2.16
C SER A 267 -17.23 -17.07 -1.93
N THR A 268 -16.41 -17.03 -2.99
CA THR A 268 -15.01 -16.60 -2.89
C THR A 268 -14.87 -15.12 -2.49
N ILE A 269 -15.67 -14.22 -3.07
CA ILE A 269 -15.67 -12.78 -2.73
C ILE A 269 -16.02 -12.60 -1.25
N LEU A 270 -17.11 -13.22 -0.81
CA LEU A 270 -17.60 -13.07 0.56
C LEU A 270 -16.66 -13.73 1.56
N ALA A 271 -16.16 -14.92 1.27
CA ALA A 271 -15.19 -15.59 2.12
C ALA A 271 -13.92 -14.74 2.29
N ASN A 272 -13.37 -14.18 1.20
CA ASN A 272 -12.18 -13.34 1.31
C ASN A 272 -12.42 -12.00 2.02
N THR A 273 -13.64 -11.47 2.00
CA THR A 273 -13.98 -10.20 2.66
C THR A 273 -14.30 -10.41 4.16
N LEU A 274 -14.98 -11.50 4.50
CA LEU A 274 -15.43 -11.81 5.87
C LEU A 274 -14.46 -12.68 6.66
N GLU A 275 -13.43 -13.28 6.05
CA GLU A 275 -12.47 -14.17 6.74
C GLU A 275 -11.78 -13.47 7.92
N ALA A 276 -11.63 -12.15 7.90
CA ALA A 276 -11.01 -11.37 8.97
C ALA A 276 -11.94 -11.11 10.18
N TRP A 277 -13.14 -11.71 10.20
CA TRP A 277 -14.04 -11.66 11.35
C TRP A 277 -13.48 -12.45 12.54
N HIS A 278 -13.65 -11.90 13.75
CA HIS A 278 -13.22 -12.54 14.99
C HIS A 278 -14.14 -12.22 16.18
N LYS A 279 -14.14 -13.09 17.19
CA LYS A 279 -14.97 -12.96 18.43
C LYS A 279 -14.50 -11.85 19.37
N LYS A 280 -13.23 -11.46 19.31
CA LYS A 280 -12.69 -10.28 20.01
C LYS A 280 -12.82 -9.05 19.09
N PRO A 281 -13.02 -7.82 19.62
CA PRO A 281 -13.05 -6.62 18.79
C PRO A 281 -11.73 -6.41 18.04
N THR A 282 -11.84 -6.05 16.77
CA THR A 282 -10.73 -5.87 15.81
C THR A 282 -10.86 -4.51 15.13
N VAL A 283 -9.82 -4.11 14.39
CA VAL A 283 -9.89 -2.91 13.54
C VAL A 283 -10.96 -3.00 12.44
N LEU A 284 -11.47 -4.20 12.16
CA LEU A 284 -12.51 -4.45 11.16
C LEU A 284 -13.91 -4.62 11.76
N THR A 285 -14.09 -4.54 13.09
CA THR A 285 -15.40 -4.81 13.71
C THR A 285 -16.50 -3.90 13.14
N GLY A 286 -16.29 -2.58 13.09
CA GLY A 286 -17.27 -1.64 12.52
C GLY A 286 -17.55 -1.90 11.04
N TYR A 287 -16.49 -2.12 10.25
CA TYR A 287 -16.60 -2.44 8.83
C TYR A 287 -17.40 -3.74 8.57
N ILE A 288 -17.06 -4.84 9.26
CA ILE A 288 -17.72 -6.14 9.08
C ILE A 288 -19.17 -6.07 9.56
N GLY A 289 -19.44 -5.41 10.68
CA GLY A 289 -20.81 -5.20 11.17
C GLY A 289 -21.68 -4.47 10.15
N PHE A 290 -21.15 -3.38 9.59
CA PHE A 290 -21.84 -2.62 8.53
C PHE A 290 -22.02 -3.45 7.26
N LEU A 291 -21.00 -4.18 6.80
CA LEU A 291 -21.11 -5.04 5.62
C LEU A 291 -22.17 -6.13 5.79
N LEU A 292 -22.18 -6.82 6.93
CA LEU A 292 -23.18 -7.85 7.22
C LEU A 292 -24.61 -7.28 7.26
N TYR A 293 -24.78 -6.07 7.80
CA TYR A 293 -26.05 -5.35 7.74
C TYR A 293 -26.49 -5.11 6.28
N GLN A 294 -25.59 -4.62 5.41
CA GLN A 294 -25.92 -4.42 3.98
C GLN A 294 -26.26 -5.72 3.25
N LEU A 295 -25.55 -6.82 3.54
CA LEU A 295 -25.84 -8.13 2.96
C LEU A 295 -27.23 -8.64 3.36
N ARG A 296 -27.70 -8.31 4.57
CA ARG A 296 -29.06 -8.64 5.03
C ARG A 296 -30.09 -7.72 4.39
N SER A 297 -29.88 -6.41 4.42
CA SER A 297 -30.82 -5.43 3.87
C SER A 297 -31.05 -5.59 2.36
N SER A 298 -30.05 -6.12 1.63
CA SER A 298 -30.17 -6.48 0.21
C SER A 298 -30.84 -7.84 -0.05
N GLY A 299 -31.14 -8.65 0.98
CA GLY A 299 -31.68 -10.00 0.84
C GLY A 299 -30.65 -11.06 0.41
N LEU A 300 -29.40 -10.66 0.12
CA LEU A 300 -28.32 -11.53 -0.31
C LEU A 300 -27.97 -12.59 0.75
N TYR A 301 -28.02 -12.22 2.04
CA TYR A 301 -27.81 -13.13 3.17
C TYR A 301 -28.74 -14.35 3.13
N ASP A 302 -30.05 -14.12 2.96
CA ASP A 302 -31.06 -15.18 2.98
C ASP A 302 -30.92 -16.13 1.77
N ILE A 303 -30.59 -15.56 0.61
CA ILE A 303 -30.36 -16.30 -0.64
C ILE A 303 -29.12 -17.21 -0.48
N LEU A 304 -28.03 -16.69 0.07
CA LEU A 304 -26.81 -17.47 0.33
C LEU A 304 -27.12 -18.65 1.24
N LYS A 305 -27.79 -18.41 2.36
CA LYS A 305 -28.15 -19.45 3.34
C LYS A 305 -29.03 -20.55 2.74
N GLN A 306 -29.93 -20.20 1.83
CA GLN A 306 -30.78 -21.18 1.15
C GLN A 306 -30.02 -22.02 0.12
N LYS A 307 -29.06 -21.42 -0.61
CA LYS A 307 -28.46 -21.99 -1.82
C LYS A 307 -27.11 -22.65 -1.58
N LEU A 308 -26.33 -22.18 -0.62
CA LEU A 308 -25.00 -22.72 -0.31
C LEU A 308 -25.09 -23.92 0.66
N PRO A 309 -24.22 -24.92 0.52
CA PRO A 309 -24.12 -25.99 1.50
C PRO A 309 -23.63 -25.42 2.84
N THR A 310 -24.08 -26.01 3.96
CA THR A 310 -23.70 -25.59 5.33
C THR A 310 -22.20 -25.66 5.61
N ASN A 311 -21.44 -26.40 4.81
CA ASN A 311 -19.98 -26.49 4.90
C ASN A 311 -19.23 -25.45 4.05
N ASP A 312 -19.94 -24.61 3.30
CA ASP A 312 -19.33 -23.55 2.49
C ASP A 312 -18.63 -22.52 3.40
N PRO A 313 -17.39 -22.09 3.07
CA PRO A 313 -16.67 -21.10 3.86
C PRO A 313 -17.45 -19.81 4.07
N ALA A 314 -18.22 -19.34 3.07
CA ALA A 314 -19.01 -18.12 3.20
C ALA A 314 -20.14 -18.30 4.22
N ILE A 315 -20.82 -19.46 4.25
CA ILE A 315 -21.89 -19.73 5.22
C ILE A 315 -21.34 -19.81 6.65
N ARG A 316 -20.20 -20.47 6.85
CA ARG A 316 -19.55 -20.52 8.17
C ARG A 316 -19.17 -19.15 8.71
N LEU A 317 -18.78 -18.24 7.82
CA LEU A 317 -18.43 -16.86 8.18
C LEU A 317 -19.67 -15.96 8.39
N LEU A 318 -20.86 -16.43 8.00
CA LEU A 318 -22.15 -15.78 8.27
C LEU A 318 -22.83 -16.26 9.56
N GLU A 319 -22.40 -17.41 10.13
CA GLU A 319 -22.85 -17.91 11.45
C GLU A 319 -22.88 -16.88 12.59
N PRO A 320 -21.96 -15.88 12.68
CA PRO A 320 -21.99 -14.87 13.73
C PRO A 320 -23.28 -14.03 13.79
N TYR A 321 -24.04 -13.96 12.69
CA TYR A 321 -25.33 -13.26 12.65
C TYR A 321 -26.49 -14.12 13.22
N GLU A 322 -26.34 -15.45 13.25
CA GLU A 322 -27.41 -16.37 13.67
C GLU A 322 -27.59 -16.46 15.19
N SER A 323 -26.58 -16.06 15.98
CA SER A 323 -26.61 -16.14 17.44
C SER A 323 -27.50 -15.09 18.13
N PHE A 324 -28.40 -14.41 17.40
CA PHE A 324 -29.07 -13.16 17.85
C PHE A 324 -30.57 -13.23 18.17
N ASP A 325 -31.31 -14.26 17.77
CA ASP A 325 -32.75 -14.33 18.09
C ASP A 325 -33.05 -14.93 19.50
N ALA A 326 -32.03 -15.18 20.32
CA ALA A 326 -32.22 -15.63 21.71
C ALA A 326 -31.98 -14.46 22.69
N PRO A 327 -32.93 -14.15 23.60
CA PRO A 327 -32.73 -13.12 24.60
C PRO A 327 -31.52 -13.46 25.48
N TYR A 328 -30.65 -12.46 25.66
CA TYR A 328 -29.48 -12.51 26.53
C TYR A 328 -29.95 -12.89 27.95
N THR A 329 -29.74 -14.15 28.34
CA THR A 329 -29.85 -14.55 29.73
C THR A 329 -28.49 -14.34 30.37
N GLU A 330 -28.46 -13.45 31.38
CA GLU A 330 -27.32 -13.25 32.24
C GLU A 330 -26.76 -14.58 32.74
N ASN A 331 -25.43 -14.67 32.75
CA ASN A 331 -24.65 -15.63 33.52
C ASN A 331 -25.04 -17.11 33.31
N LYS A 332 -24.56 -17.68 32.21
CA LYS A 332 -24.03 -19.05 32.28
C LYS A 332 -22.55 -18.99 31.99
N GLU A 333 -21.77 -19.42 32.99
CA GLU A 333 -20.35 -19.76 32.84
C GLU A 333 -20.15 -20.46 31.50
N ILE A 334 -19.38 -19.81 30.63
CA ILE A 334 -19.08 -20.31 29.30
C ILE A 334 -18.22 -21.56 29.50
N PHE A 335 -18.83 -22.71 29.22
CA PHE A 335 -18.12 -23.94 28.96
C PHE A 335 -17.15 -23.66 27.81
N ILE A 336 -15.86 -23.62 28.12
CA ILE A 336 -14.78 -23.66 27.15
C ILE A 336 -14.95 -24.98 26.39
N SER A 337 -15.53 -24.94 25.19
CA SER A 337 -15.38 -26.02 24.22
C SER A 337 -13.97 -25.94 23.68
N SER A 338 -13.03 -26.42 24.50
CA SER A 338 -11.71 -26.77 24.04
C SER A 338 -11.86 -27.77 22.92
N SER A 339 -11.46 -27.41 21.70
CA SER A 339 -10.97 -28.36 20.71
C SER A 339 -9.65 -28.96 21.21
N ASN A 340 -9.75 -29.66 22.35
CA ASN A 340 -8.70 -30.47 22.92
C ASN A 340 -8.62 -31.75 22.10
N ASN A 341 -7.81 -31.73 21.04
CA ASN A 341 -7.21 -32.97 20.54
C ASN A 341 -6.32 -33.66 21.61
N ALA A 342 -6.10 -33.02 22.77
CA ALA A 342 -5.53 -33.62 23.97
C ALA A 342 -6.54 -34.37 24.86
N GLU A 343 -7.86 -34.14 24.73
CA GLU A 343 -8.89 -34.85 25.53
C GLU A 343 -9.44 -36.09 24.85
N ILE A 344 -9.33 -36.22 23.52
CA ILE A 344 -9.64 -37.48 22.82
C ILE A 344 -8.66 -38.60 23.22
N LEU A 345 -7.45 -38.24 23.67
CA LEU A 345 -6.49 -39.17 24.28
C LEU A 345 -6.74 -39.46 25.76
N ARG A 346 -7.53 -38.63 26.47
CA ARG A 346 -7.95 -38.90 27.86
C ARG A 346 -9.31 -39.60 27.95
N ALA A 347 -10.18 -39.41 26.97
CA ALA A 347 -11.55 -39.95 26.96
C ALA A 347 -11.67 -41.40 26.45
N THR A 348 -10.58 -42.04 25.99
CA THR A 348 -10.58 -43.45 25.60
C THR A 348 -10.29 -44.43 26.74
N MET A 349 -10.02 -43.96 27.96
CA MET A 349 -9.93 -44.85 29.13
C MET A 349 -11.29 -44.97 29.82
N LYS A 350 -12.15 -45.84 29.28
CA LYS A 350 -13.18 -46.48 30.12
C LYS A 350 -12.46 -47.18 31.28
N PRO A 351 -12.99 -47.15 32.52
CA PRO A 351 -12.49 -47.98 33.58
C PRO A 351 -12.74 -49.43 33.18
N VAL A 352 -11.70 -50.12 32.71
CA VAL A 352 -11.74 -51.56 32.51
C VAL A 352 -11.99 -52.15 33.88
N GLN A 353 -13.20 -52.69 34.05
CA GLN A 353 -13.58 -53.50 35.18
C GLN A 353 -12.51 -54.56 35.46
N ASN A 354 -12.05 -54.58 36.71
CA ASN A 354 -11.57 -55.75 37.44
C ASN A 354 -11.23 -56.99 36.60
N ASN A 355 -10.08 -56.97 35.93
CA ASN A 355 -9.33 -58.19 35.68
C ASN A 355 -7.95 -58.00 36.32
N ARG A 356 -7.77 -58.66 37.47
CA ARG A 356 -6.46 -58.82 38.11
C ARG A 356 -5.57 -59.63 37.16
N ILE A 357 -4.84 -58.95 36.28
CA ILE A 357 -3.67 -59.55 35.63
C ILE A 357 -2.58 -59.52 36.70
N LEU A 358 -2.33 -60.66 37.34
CA LEU A 358 -1.09 -60.88 38.08
C LEU A 358 0.06 -60.88 37.05
N ILE A 359 0.68 -59.73 36.87
CA ILE A 359 1.91 -59.60 36.10
C ILE A 359 3.05 -59.91 37.06
N ASN A 360 3.61 -61.11 36.99
CA ASN A 360 4.84 -61.44 37.71
C ASN A 360 5.97 -60.54 37.21
N CYS A 361 6.74 -59.95 38.13
CA CYS A 361 7.95 -59.18 37.86
C CYS A 361 8.92 -60.02 37.00
N PRO A 362 9.24 -59.63 35.76
CA PRO A 362 10.23 -60.37 34.98
C PRO A 362 11.63 -59.98 35.45
N GLU A 363 12.47 -60.98 35.68
CA GLU A 363 13.92 -60.78 35.61
C GLU A 363 14.23 -60.35 34.16
N LEU A 364 14.77 -59.13 33.99
CA LEU A 364 15.20 -58.66 32.68
C LEU A 364 16.27 -59.63 32.14
N PRO A 365 16.20 -60.05 30.87
CA PRO A 365 17.28 -60.82 30.26
C PRO A 365 18.63 -60.11 30.42
N GLN A 366 19.71 -60.85 30.67
CA GLN A 366 21.06 -60.29 30.79
C GLN A 366 21.49 -59.52 29.53
N ASP A 367 20.97 -59.91 28.36
CA ASP A 367 21.15 -59.21 27.10
C ASP A 367 20.06 -58.15 26.90
N ASN A 368 20.48 -56.89 26.82
CA ASN A 368 19.59 -55.73 26.66
C ASN A 368 18.95 -55.63 25.27
N THR A 369 19.41 -56.41 24.29
CA THR A 369 18.86 -56.39 22.93
C THR A 369 17.49 -57.06 22.82
N GLY A 370 17.16 -57.95 23.77
CA GLY A 370 15.90 -58.70 23.87
C GLY A 370 14.85 -58.10 24.81
N TRP A 371 15.04 -56.88 25.30
CA TRP A 371 14.06 -56.21 26.18
C TRP A 371 12.83 -55.74 25.39
N ASP A 372 11.63 -55.98 25.95
CA ASP A 372 10.36 -55.45 25.43
C ASP A 372 10.07 -54.07 26.02
N TRP A 373 10.41 -53.03 25.28
CA TRP A 373 10.29 -51.63 25.72
C TRP A 373 8.84 -51.14 25.84
N ASN A 374 7.92 -51.68 25.04
CA ASN A 374 6.50 -51.36 25.18
C ASN A 374 5.95 -51.93 26.49
N TYR A 375 6.34 -53.15 26.83
CA TYR A 375 6.02 -53.74 28.11
C TYR A 375 6.66 -52.95 29.27
N ILE A 376 7.96 -52.62 29.18
CA ILE A 376 8.67 -51.83 30.21
C ILE A 376 7.98 -50.48 30.43
N TYR A 377 7.64 -49.76 29.35
CA TYR A 377 6.93 -48.48 29.42
C TYR A 377 5.57 -48.62 30.12
N ASN A 378 4.75 -49.60 29.72
CA ASN A 378 3.45 -49.85 30.35
C ASN A 378 3.59 -50.28 31.83
N TYR A 379 4.62 -51.06 32.15
CA TYR A 379 4.90 -51.47 33.53
C TYR A 379 5.28 -50.27 34.41
N LEU A 380 6.12 -49.36 33.90
CA LEU A 380 6.54 -48.13 34.59
C LEU A 380 5.41 -47.09 34.71
N THR A 381 4.48 -47.03 33.76
CA THR A 381 3.43 -45.98 33.71
C THR A 381 2.07 -46.43 34.24
N ILE A 382 1.74 -47.72 34.19
CA ILE A 382 0.42 -48.25 34.55
C ILE A 382 0.50 -49.17 35.77
N VAL A 383 1.45 -50.10 35.82
CA VAL A 383 1.44 -51.18 36.83
C VAL A 383 2.07 -50.70 38.14
N LEU A 384 3.31 -50.24 38.09
CA LEU A 384 4.09 -49.86 39.27
C LEU A 384 3.52 -48.63 40.01
N PRO A 385 3.06 -47.55 39.34
CA PRO A 385 2.45 -46.42 40.03
C PRO A 385 1.21 -46.79 40.85
N ASN A 386 0.47 -47.82 40.43
CA ASN A 386 -0.76 -48.28 41.07
C ASN A 386 -0.55 -49.38 42.12
N ASN A 387 0.68 -49.87 42.30
CA ASN A 387 1.01 -50.88 43.31
C ASN A 387 2.27 -50.50 44.12
N PRO A 388 2.15 -49.60 45.12
CA PRO A 388 3.30 -49.07 45.85
C PRO A 388 4.07 -50.12 46.66
N LYS A 389 3.43 -51.24 47.04
CA LYS A 389 4.12 -52.34 47.73
C LYS A 389 5.04 -53.13 46.78
N GLU A 390 4.63 -53.28 45.53
CA GLU A 390 5.43 -53.93 44.50
C GLU A 390 6.50 -52.98 43.96
N ALA A 391 6.17 -51.71 43.73
CA ALA A 391 7.10 -50.72 43.19
C ALA A 391 8.41 -50.55 43.97
N TYR A 392 8.40 -50.76 45.28
CA TYR A 392 9.59 -50.58 46.12
C TYR A 392 10.06 -51.89 46.77
N GLY A 393 9.67 -53.04 46.19
CA GLY A 393 10.20 -54.34 46.56
C GLY A 393 11.68 -54.51 46.19
N ALA A 394 12.34 -55.50 46.80
CA ALA A 394 13.72 -55.86 46.46
C ALA A 394 13.91 -56.24 44.97
N PRO A 395 13.00 -56.99 44.31
CA PRO A 395 13.11 -57.27 42.87
C PRO A 395 13.05 -56.01 42.00
N GLN A 396 12.15 -55.08 42.32
CA GLN A 396 11.97 -53.84 41.58
C GLN A 396 13.15 -52.88 41.76
N THR A 397 13.81 -52.93 42.91
CA THR A 397 15.06 -52.19 43.15
C THR A 397 16.19 -52.66 42.21
N VAL A 398 16.27 -53.96 41.91
CA VAL A 398 17.22 -54.51 40.93
C VAL A 398 16.82 -54.07 39.52
N PHE A 399 15.55 -54.20 39.16
CA PHE A 399 14.99 -53.75 37.89
C PHE A 399 15.30 -52.27 37.57
N TYR A 400 15.10 -51.36 38.53
CA TYR A 400 15.43 -49.94 38.33
C TYR A 400 16.93 -49.70 38.17
N LYS A 401 17.78 -50.44 38.89
CA LYS A 401 19.25 -50.33 38.74
C LYS A 401 19.69 -50.79 37.36
N ASP A 402 19.12 -51.88 36.85
CA ASP A 402 19.42 -52.40 35.51
C ASP A 402 19.01 -51.39 34.44
N LEU A 403 17.82 -50.79 34.56
CA LEU A 403 17.38 -49.73 33.65
C LEU A 403 18.26 -48.47 33.75
N LEU A 404 18.59 -48.00 34.95
CA LEU A 404 19.47 -46.84 35.13
C LEU A 404 20.87 -47.11 34.54
N ASN A 405 21.42 -48.31 34.72
CA ASN A 405 22.68 -48.71 34.11
C ASN A 405 22.60 -48.74 32.58
N TYR A 406 21.49 -49.25 32.03
CA TYR A 406 21.24 -49.23 30.59
C TYR A 406 21.22 -47.79 30.05
N PHE A 407 20.46 -46.90 30.67
CA PHE A 407 20.37 -45.49 30.28
C PHE A 407 21.68 -44.72 30.50
N SER A 408 22.55 -45.20 31.40
CA SER A 408 23.85 -44.58 31.67
C SER A 408 24.96 -44.95 30.67
N GLY A 409 24.79 -46.03 29.89
CA GLY A 409 25.85 -46.59 29.05
C GLY A 409 25.33 -47.09 27.69
N PRO A 410 24.77 -48.32 27.61
CA PRO A 410 24.30 -48.91 26.35
C PRO A 410 23.35 -48.02 25.53
N PHE A 411 22.48 -47.26 26.19
CA PHE A 411 21.57 -46.33 25.52
C PHE A 411 22.30 -45.21 24.76
N MET A 412 23.47 -44.78 25.23
CA MET A 412 24.24 -43.71 24.60
C MET A 412 24.82 -44.09 23.23
N THR A 413 24.85 -45.38 22.90
CA THR A 413 25.39 -45.93 21.66
C THR A 413 24.34 -46.64 20.80
N ILE A 414 23.06 -46.51 21.14
CA ILE A 414 21.95 -47.19 20.42
C ILE A 414 21.77 -46.61 19.01
N GLU A 415 21.33 -47.46 18.08
CA GLU A 415 20.95 -47.00 16.74
C GLU A 415 19.73 -46.07 16.79
N PRO A 416 19.72 -44.97 16.00
CA PRO A 416 18.67 -43.96 16.07
C PRO A 416 17.24 -44.52 15.90
N THR A 417 17.04 -45.46 14.99
CA THR A 417 15.72 -46.08 14.71
C THR A 417 15.09 -46.79 15.92
N ARG A 418 15.87 -47.18 16.93
CA ARG A 418 15.39 -47.83 18.16
C ARG A 418 15.27 -46.88 19.35
N THR A 419 15.84 -45.67 19.27
CA THR A 419 15.85 -44.72 20.39
C THR A 419 14.45 -44.19 20.72
N HIS A 420 13.61 -43.97 19.70
CA HIS A 420 12.26 -43.42 19.87
C HIS A 420 11.40 -44.29 20.81
N ASP A 421 11.44 -45.61 20.64
CA ASP A 421 10.63 -46.56 21.40
C ASP A 421 11.13 -46.74 22.86
N VAL A 422 12.35 -46.31 23.14
CA VAL A 422 13.06 -46.50 24.42
C VAL A 422 13.07 -45.23 25.27
N ALA A 423 13.09 -44.05 24.61
CA ALA A 423 13.22 -42.75 25.25
C ALA A 423 12.04 -42.41 26.19
N ASP A 424 10.83 -42.86 25.88
CA ASP A 424 9.67 -42.62 26.75
C ASP A 424 9.75 -43.45 28.05
N SER A 425 10.36 -44.64 28.00
CA SER A 425 10.62 -45.46 29.19
C SER A 425 11.62 -44.78 30.14
N LEU A 426 12.61 -44.06 29.62
CA LEU A 426 13.53 -43.26 30.44
C LEU A 426 12.78 -42.18 31.24
N VAL A 427 11.95 -41.40 30.55
CA VAL A 427 11.18 -40.32 31.19
C VAL A 427 10.21 -40.92 32.22
N ALA A 428 9.55 -42.02 31.90
CA ALA A 428 8.64 -42.73 32.80
C ALA A 428 9.36 -43.27 34.05
N LEU A 429 10.53 -43.88 33.88
CA LEU A 429 11.35 -44.40 34.98
C LEU A 429 11.73 -43.28 35.95
N VAL A 430 12.27 -42.17 35.44
CA VAL A 430 12.69 -41.05 36.29
C VAL A 430 11.49 -40.43 37.01
N LYS A 431 10.34 -40.26 36.33
CA LYS A 431 9.09 -39.81 36.97
C LYS A 431 8.65 -40.70 38.11
N LEU A 432 8.71 -42.02 37.91
CA LEU A 432 8.35 -43.00 38.94
C LEU A 432 9.29 -42.90 40.14
N LEU A 433 10.61 -42.82 39.90
CA LEU A 433 11.61 -42.71 40.97
C LEU A 433 11.49 -41.40 41.75
N LEU A 434 11.09 -40.31 41.11
CA LEU A 434 10.79 -39.02 41.75
C LEU A 434 9.45 -38.98 42.50
N SER A 435 8.68 -40.08 42.55
CA SER A 435 7.39 -40.12 43.25
C SER A 435 7.49 -40.60 44.71
N ASN A 436 8.67 -41.09 45.15
CA ASN A 436 8.87 -41.65 46.49
C ASN A 436 10.33 -41.49 46.97
N ASP A 437 10.52 -41.33 48.27
CA ASP A 437 11.83 -41.19 48.93
C ASP A 437 12.84 -42.31 48.63
N THR A 438 12.37 -43.56 48.47
CA THR A 438 13.25 -44.70 48.16
C THR A 438 13.81 -44.58 46.75
N GLY A 439 12.95 -44.25 45.77
CA GLY A 439 13.36 -43.99 44.39
C GLY A 439 14.25 -42.75 44.28
N LEU A 440 13.94 -41.69 45.04
CA LEU A 440 14.73 -40.47 45.10
C LEU A 440 16.17 -40.74 45.54
N LYS A 441 16.36 -41.51 46.62
CA LYS A 441 17.69 -41.93 47.10
C LYS A 441 18.43 -42.80 46.09
N MET A 442 17.73 -43.65 45.35
CA MET A 442 18.35 -44.47 44.30
C MET A 442 18.88 -43.59 43.17
N LEU A 443 18.07 -42.62 42.72
CA LEU A 443 18.46 -41.69 41.67
C LEU A 443 19.64 -40.82 42.14
N GLU A 444 19.54 -40.21 43.33
CA GLU A 444 20.58 -39.34 43.90
C GLU A 444 21.96 -40.02 43.99
N ASN A 445 22.00 -41.31 44.34
CA ASN A 445 23.25 -42.08 44.49
C ASN A 445 23.76 -42.68 43.17
N CYS A 446 23.03 -42.56 42.06
CA CYS A 446 23.41 -43.15 40.77
C CYS A 446 24.40 -42.25 40.00
N VAL A 447 25.68 -42.33 40.35
CA VAL A 447 26.75 -41.51 39.74
C VAL A 447 26.87 -41.71 38.22
N ASN A 448 26.68 -42.95 37.74
CA ASN A 448 26.75 -43.25 36.31
C ASN A 448 25.66 -42.51 35.53
N PHE A 449 24.44 -42.45 36.07
CA PHE A 449 23.33 -41.76 35.42
C PHE A 449 23.51 -40.24 35.44
N LYS A 450 23.98 -39.68 36.56
CA LYS A 450 24.41 -38.27 36.62
C LYS A 450 25.43 -37.94 35.53
N ASN A 451 26.47 -38.77 35.39
CA ASN A 451 27.53 -38.57 34.39
C ASN A 451 26.97 -38.65 32.97
N ALA A 452 26.07 -39.61 32.69
CA ALA A 452 25.43 -39.74 31.39
C ALA A 452 24.61 -38.50 31.02
N LEU A 453 23.77 -37.99 31.93
CA LEU A 453 23.01 -36.74 31.71
C LEU A 453 23.94 -35.55 31.46
N THR A 454 24.99 -35.41 32.24
CA THR A 454 25.97 -34.31 32.11
C THR A 454 26.72 -34.39 30.77
N LEU A 455 27.17 -35.59 30.39
CA LEU A 455 27.84 -35.83 29.11
C LEU A 455 26.91 -35.57 27.92
N SER A 456 25.64 -35.95 28.01
CA SER A 456 24.63 -35.63 27.00
C SER A 456 24.42 -34.13 26.83
N VAL A 457 24.28 -33.38 27.93
CA VAL A 457 24.18 -31.91 27.88
C VAL A 457 25.44 -31.29 27.26
N HIS A 458 26.62 -31.84 27.51
CA HIS A 458 27.86 -31.36 26.89
C HIS A 458 28.01 -31.75 25.41
N SER A 459 27.55 -32.94 24.99
CA SER A 459 27.67 -33.41 23.61
C SER A 459 26.77 -32.64 22.65
N LEU A 460 25.61 -32.16 23.13
CA LEU A 460 24.70 -31.29 22.39
C LEU A 460 25.33 -29.96 21.95
N ARG A 461 26.53 -29.61 22.45
CA ARG A 461 27.28 -28.42 22.02
C ARG A 461 28.00 -28.57 20.67
N LYS A 462 28.24 -29.81 20.20
CA LYS A 462 29.19 -30.10 19.11
C LYS A 462 28.57 -30.59 17.78
N HIS A 463 27.24 -30.71 17.64
CA HIS A 463 26.61 -31.33 16.46
C HIS A 463 25.36 -30.62 15.91
N ASP A 464 25.18 -30.77 14.59
CA ASP A 464 24.05 -30.30 13.78
C ASP A 464 22.89 -31.31 13.64
N SER A 465 21.69 -30.75 13.48
CA SER A 465 20.34 -31.34 13.34
C SER A 465 19.76 -32.07 14.57
N PRO A 466 18.70 -31.53 15.22
CA PRO A 466 17.95 -32.25 16.23
C PRO A 466 17.25 -33.44 15.59
N ARG A 467 17.43 -34.61 16.19
CA ARG A 467 16.64 -35.79 15.83
C ARG A 467 16.06 -36.39 17.11
N ASN A 468 14.77 -36.73 17.07
CA ASN A 468 14.04 -37.40 18.16
C ASN A 468 14.67 -38.74 18.56
N ASP A 469 15.57 -39.25 17.72
CA ASP A 469 16.27 -40.51 17.85
C ASP A 469 17.66 -40.40 18.53
N SER A 470 18.03 -39.21 19.02
CA SER A 470 19.31 -39.00 19.69
C SER A 470 19.20 -39.25 21.20
N PRO A 471 20.00 -40.17 21.76
CA PRO A 471 20.06 -40.41 23.21
C PRO A 471 20.35 -39.14 24.03
N ALA A 472 21.16 -38.22 23.46
CA ALA A 472 21.50 -36.97 24.12
C ALA A 472 20.29 -36.02 24.25
N TRP A 473 19.42 -35.98 23.24
CA TRP A 473 18.17 -35.22 23.28
C TRP A 473 17.12 -35.89 24.20
N SER A 474 17.09 -37.23 24.30
CA SER A 474 16.23 -37.94 25.26
C SER A 474 16.65 -37.68 26.71
N HIS A 475 17.96 -37.62 26.98
CA HIS A 475 18.50 -37.20 28.27
C HIS A 475 18.18 -35.74 28.56
N PHE A 476 18.32 -34.83 27.59
CA PHE A 476 17.92 -33.44 27.75
C PHE A 476 16.43 -33.29 28.05
N ARG A 477 15.54 -34.03 27.35
CA ARG A 477 14.10 -34.09 27.64
C ARG A 477 13.83 -34.53 29.08
N THR A 478 14.56 -35.51 29.57
CA THR A 478 14.47 -35.99 30.95
C THR A 478 14.89 -34.91 31.94
N VAL A 479 15.99 -34.20 31.67
CA VAL A 479 16.42 -33.06 32.51
C VAL A 479 15.34 -31.98 32.51
N CYS A 480 14.80 -31.57 31.35
CA CYS A 480 13.73 -30.58 31.25
C CYS A 480 12.48 -30.98 32.07
N MET A 481 12.13 -32.27 32.09
CA MET A 481 11.05 -32.78 32.94
C MET A 481 11.42 -32.75 34.44
N MET A 482 12.67 -33.05 34.82
CA MET A 482 13.10 -32.94 36.21
C MET A 482 13.06 -31.50 36.72
N MET A 483 13.31 -30.52 35.84
CA MET A 483 13.28 -29.09 36.17
C MET A 483 11.90 -28.57 36.56
N THR A 484 10.82 -29.32 36.29
CA THR A 484 9.44 -28.91 36.59
C THR A 484 8.87 -29.60 37.82
N MET A 485 9.62 -30.53 38.42
CA MET A 485 9.23 -31.28 39.63
C MET A 485 10.12 -30.86 40.81
N SER A 486 9.52 -30.48 41.95
CA SER A 486 10.26 -30.00 43.14
C SER A 486 11.36 -30.97 43.60
N GLN A 487 11.07 -32.28 43.64
CA GLN A 487 12.06 -33.32 43.97
C GLN A 487 13.15 -33.45 42.89
N GLY A 488 12.79 -33.27 41.62
CA GLY A 488 13.73 -33.27 40.50
C GLY A 488 14.70 -32.11 40.58
N ILE A 489 14.20 -30.89 40.83
CA ILE A 489 15.00 -29.67 41.05
C ILE A 489 16.01 -29.92 42.18
N GLY A 490 15.59 -30.49 43.31
CA GLY A 490 16.47 -30.81 44.43
C GLY A 490 17.63 -31.73 44.03
N ILE A 491 17.39 -32.72 43.15
CA ILE A 491 18.45 -33.58 42.60
C ILE A 491 19.35 -32.80 41.65
N LEU A 492 18.78 -32.05 40.70
CA LEU A 492 19.57 -31.29 39.71
C LEU A 492 20.48 -30.25 40.38
N GLN A 493 20.03 -29.62 41.46
CA GLN A 493 20.82 -28.71 42.29
C GLN A 493 22.00 -29.44 42.96
N LYS A 494 21.75 -30.59 43.60
CA LYS A 494 22.82 -31.42 44.20
C LYS A 494 23.83 -31.90 43.15
N TRP A 495 23.38 -32.12 41.93
CA TRP A 495 24.22 -32.55 40.83
C TRP A 495 25.02 -31.42 40.17
N ASP A 496 24.71 -30.17 40.44
CA ASP A 496 25.32 -28.98 39.85
C ASP A 496 25.27 -28.97 38.31
N ILE A 497 24.11 -29.34 37.75
CA ILE A 497 23.94 -29.42 36.28
C ILE A 497 23.57 -28.07 35.64
N GLN A 498 23.11 -27.09 36.44
CA GLN A 498 22.61 -25.81 35.95
C GLN A 498 23.65 -25.02 35.12
N PRO A 499 24.93 -24.91 35.55
CA PRO A 499 25.96 -24.23 34.74
C PRO A 499 26.16 -24.89 33.38
N ALA A 500 26.04 -26.23 33.30
CA ALA A 500 26.17 -26.97 32.06
C ALA A 500 25.04 -26.65 31.08
N LEU A 501 23.80 -26.51 31.58
CA LEU A 501 22.60 -26.12 30.81
C LEU A 501 22.68 -24.67 30.31
N ILE A 502 23.10 -23.73 31.16
CA ILE A 502 23.30 -22.31 30.78
C ILE A 502 24.37 -22.16 29.69
N THR A 503 25.44 -22.95 29.80
CA THR A 503 26.50 -22.95 28.79
C THR A 503 26.01 -23.61 27.49
N LEU A 504 25.17 -24.64 27.57
CA LEU A 504 24.55 -25.27 26.40
C LEU A 504 23.64 -24.27 25.65
N SER A 505 22.74 -23.58 26.35
CA SER A 505 21.85 -22.60 25.71
C SER A 505 22.60 -21.46 25.03
N SER A 506 23.75 -21.06 25.59
CA SER A 506 24.64 -20.07 24.97
C SER A 506 25.43 -20.61 23.76
N ALA A 507 25.65 -21.93 23.69
CA ALA A 507 26.40 -22.58 22.63
C ALA A 507 25.52 -22.98 21.42
N ILE A 508 24.21 -23.13 21.60
CA ILE A 508 23.28 -23.45 20.51
C ILE A 508 23.17 -22.24 19.58
N THR A 509 23.58 -22.43 18.33
CA THR A 509 23.57 -21.38 17.30
C THR A 509 22.75 -21.74 16.07
N ASN A 510 22.27 -22.98 15.94
CA ASN A 510 21.44 -23.42 14.82
C ASN A 510 19.94 -23.37 15.18
N ILE A 511 19.13 -22.90 14.23
CA ILE A 511 17.69 -22.69 14.42
C ILE A 511 16.95 -23.99 14.80
N PRO A 512 17.15 -25.13 14.12
CA PRO A 512 16.43 -26.35 14.45
C PRO A 512 16.65 -26.81 15.90
N SER A 513 17.90 -26.83 16.39
CA SER A 513 18.16 -27.25 17.77
C SER A 513 17.60 -26.27 18.79
N ALA A 514 17.59 -24.96 18.49
CA ALA A 514 16.95 -23.97 19.35
C ALA A 514 15.43 -24.24 19.44
N THR A 515 14.74 -24.40 18.30
CA THR A 515 13.31 -24.74 18.27
C THR A 515 13.00 -26.01 19.04
N PHE A 516 13.83 -27.05 18.87
CA PHE A 516 13.65 -28.33 19.54
C PHE A 516 13.94 -28.27 21.05
N ALA A 517 14.94 -27.49 21.48
CA ALA A 517 15.17 -27.25 22.90
C ALA A 517 14.01 -26.47 23.54
N MET A 518 13.51 -25.43 22.87
CA MET A 518 12.40 -24.61 23.35
C MET A 518 11.09 -25.41 23.46
N SER A 519 10.85 -26.39 22.59
CA SER A 519 9.65 -27.23 22.68
C SER A 519 9.67 -28.17 23.91
N MET A 520 10.85 -28.53 24.43
CA MET A 520 10.99 -29.40 25.62
C MET A 520 10.91 -28.65 26.95
N LEU A 521 11.32 -27.38 26.99
CA LEU A 521 11.26 -26.57 28.21
C LEU A 521 9.81 -26.26 28.58
N GLN A 522 9.38 -26.67 29.77
CA GLN A 522 8.02 -26.40 30.27
C GLN A 522 8.05 -25.26 31.30
N LEU A 523 6.92 -24.57 31.43
CA LEU A 523 6.75 -23.44 32.37
C LEU A 523 6.04 -23.83 33.67
N TYR A 524 5.53 -25.05 33.77
CA TYR A 524 4.71 -25.54 34.89
C TYR A 524 5.01 -27.03 35.14
N PRO A 525 4.93 -27.54 36.39
CA PRO A 525 4.56 -26.85 37.64
C PRO A 525 5.53 -25.81 38.20
N GLU A 526 6.83 -26.07 38.13
CA GLU A 526 7.90 -25.20 38.64
C GLU A 526 8.74 -24.66 37.46
N PHE A 527 9.19 -23.40 37.53
CA PHE A 527 9.98 -22.77 36.45
C PHE A 527 11.30 -22.13 36.89
N ASP A 528 11.51 -21.88 38.17
CA ASP A 528 12.65 -21.11 38.67
C ASP A 528 14.01 -21.66 38.23
N PHE A 529 14.14 -22.99 38.18
CA PHE A 529 15.37 -23.64 37.73
C PHE A 529 15.59 -23.50 36.20
N ALA A 530 14.50 -23.40 35.43
CA ALA A 530 14.52 -23.26 33.97
C ALA A 530 14.65 -21.82 33.48
N SER A 531 14.20 -20.84 34.27
CA SER A 531 14.24 -19.42 33.92
C SER A 531 15.63 -18.95 33.41
N PRO A 532 16.77 -19.24 34.08
CA PRO A 532 18.08 -18.82 33.59
C PRO A 532 18.47 -19.45 32.25
N VAL A 533 18.04 -20.69 31.98
CA VAL A 533 18.30 -21.37 30.71
C VAL A 533 17.49 -20.71 29.59
N TYR A 534 16.22 -20.42 29.86
CA TYR A 534 15.31 -19.75 28.94
C TYR A 534 15.79 -18.33 28.60
N MET A 535 16.20 -17.57 29.62
CA MET A 535 16.72 -16.20 29.47
C MET A 535 17.93 -16.15 28.52
N LYS A 536 18.82 -17.15 28.55
CA LYS A 536 19.95 -17.21 27.62
C LYS A 536 19.55 -17.40 26.16
N PHE A 537 18.48 -18.14 25.88
CA PHE A 537 17.94 -18.23 24.52
C PHE A 537 17.34 -16.90 24.07
N MET A 538 16.62 -16.20 24.94
CA MET A 538 16.06 -14.88 24.65
C MET A 538 17.16 -13.84 24.40
N LEU A 539 18.25 -13.87 25.17
CA LEU A 539 19.43 -13.00 25.01
C LEU A 539 20.44 -13.51 23.97
N SER A 540 20.07 -14.49 23.14
CA SER A 540 20.98 -15.05 22.14
C SER A 540 21.46 -13.95 21.18
N PRO A 541 22.76 -13.92 20.80
CA PRO A 541 23.27 -12.97 19.83
C PRO A 541 22.62 -13.11 18.44
N LYS A 542 22.03 -14.28 18.13
CA LYS A 542 21.22 -14.48 16.91
C LYS A 542 19.77 -14.06 17.17
N VAL A 543 19.24 -13.19 16.32
CA VAL A 543 17.90 -12.60 16.46
C VAL A 543 16.82 -13.68 16.33
N GLU A 544 17.01 -14.61 15.40
CA GLU A 544 16.08 -15.68 15.09
C GLU A 544 15.86 -16.62 16.28
N ILE A 545 16.93 -16.93 17.03
CA ILE A 545 16.84 -17.77 18.24
C ILE A 545 16.08 -17.06 19.35
N SER A 546 16.29 -15.76 19.51
CA SER A 546 15.54 -14.94 20.47
C SER A 546 14.05 -14.88 20.12
N HIS A 547 13.72 -14.69 18.83
CA HIS A 547 12.34 -14.72 18.36
C HIS A 547 11.68 -16.08 18.60
N ILE A 548 12.39 -17.19 18.36
CA ILE A 548 11.89 -18.55 18.67
C ILE A 548 11.61 -18.72 20.16
N ALA A 549 12.47 -18.19 21.03
CA ALA A 549 12.25 -18.24 22.47
C ALA A 549 11.02 -17.42 22.90
N ILE A 550 10.85 -16.21 22.37
CA ILE A 550 9.67 -15.36 22.63
C ILE A 550 8.39 -16.03 22.11
N GLN A 551 8.44 -16.59 20.89
CA GLN A 551 7.30 -17.32 20.31
C GLN A 551 6.92 -18.55 21.14
N SER A 552 7.90 -19.27 21.69
CA SER A 552 7.64 -20.40 22.58
C SER A 552 6.97 -19.98 23.89
N LEU A 553 7.24 -18.77 24.41
CA LEU A 553 6.51 -18.21 25.56
C LEU A 553 5.07 -17.84 25.20
N ARG A 554 4.87 -17.26 24.01
CA ARG A 554 3.54 -16.92 23.50
C ARG A 554 2.67 -18.16 23.35
N GLU A 555 3.20 -19.24 22.77
CA GLU A 555 2.49 -20.53 22.63
C GLU A 555 2.08 -21.15 23.97
N LYS A 556 2.83 -20.86 25.03
CA LYS A 556 2.61 -21.37 26.40
C LYS A 556 1.87 -20.38 27.31
N ARG A 557 1.30 -19.28 26.77
CA ARG A 557 0.66 -18.21 27.57
C ARG A 557 -0.54 -18.67 28.42
N PHE A 558 -1.19 -19.76 28.03
CA PHE A 558 -2.37 -20.30 28.72
C PHE A 558 -2.04 -21.32 29.81
N VAL A 559 -0.76 -21.49 30.15
CA VAL A 559 -0.33 -22.37 31.24
C VAL A 559 -0.72 -21.77 32.59
N LYS A 560 -1.03 -22.62 33.58
CA LYS A 560 -1.37 -22.18 34.95
C LYS A 560 -0.21 -21.41 35.59
N ASN A 561 -0.51 -20.33 36.31
CA ASN A 561 0.45 -19.44 36.97
C ASN A 561 1.44 -18.76 36.00
N TYR A 562 1.03 -18.50 34.75
CA TYR A 562 1.88 -17.84 33.76
C TYR A 562 2.36 -16.45 34.21
N PHE A 563 1.51 -15.70 34.93
CA PHE A 563 1.86 -14.39 35.48
C PHE A 563 3.11 -14.46 36.38
N GLU A 564 3.12 -15.34 37.37
CA GLU A 564 4.25 -15.47 38.29
C GLU A 564 5.46 -16.12 37.59
N THR A 565 5.24 -17.22 36.86
CA THR A 565 6.32 -18.05 36.30
C THR A 565 7.02 -17.44 35.09
N ALA A 566 6.27 -16.87 34.14
CA ALA A 566 6.82 -16.37 32.89
C ALA A 566 6.82 -14.84 32.83
N PHE A 567 5.74 -14.17 33.24
CA PHE A 567 5.64 -12.72 33.08
C PHE A 567 6.59 -11.97 34.01
N VAL A 568 6.45 -12.19 35.33
CA VAL A 568 7.27 -11.52 36.36
C VAL A 568 8.71 -12.03 36.34
N ASN A 569 8.92 -13.34 36.25
CA ASN A 569 10.25 -13.94 36.40
C ASN A 569 11.10 -13.96 35.12
N LEU A 570 10.53 -13.69 33.94
CA LEU A 570 11.25 -13.80 32.67
C LEU A 570 10.97 -12.66 31.68
N ILE A 571 9.71 -12.38 31.33
CA ILE A 571 9.34 -11.39 30.32
C ILE A 571 9.77 -9.98 30.74
N ILE A 572 9.38 -9.52 31.94
CA ILE A 572 9.76 -8.19 32.42
C ILE A 572 11.29 -8.05 32.62
N PRO A 573 11.99 -9.00 33.26
CA PRO A 573 13.44 -8.96 33.35
C PRO A 573 14.13 -8.91 31.97
N TYR A 574 13.67 -9.72 31.00
CA TYR A 574 14.21 -9.69 29.65
C TYR A 574 13.96 -8.34 28.97
N PHE A 575 12.74 -7.79 29.10
CA PHE A 575 12.37 -6.50 28.52
C PHE A 575 13.29 -5.37 28.98
N LYS A 576 13.61 -5.34 30.28
CA LYS A 576 14.59 -4.41 30.87
C LYS A 576 16.02 -4.69 30.42
N GLN A 577 16.40 -5.97 30.41
CA GLN A 577 17.75 -6.39 30.02
C GLN A 577 18.05 -6.15 28.54
N LEU A 578 17.03 -6.19 27.67
CA LEU A 578 17.15 -5.94 26.24
C LEU A 578 17.77 -4.57 25.98
N VAL A 579 17.28 -3.52 26.66
CA VAL A 579 17.74 -2.14 26.46
C VAL A 579 19.14 -1.90 27.05
N SER A 580 19.49 -2.59 28.14
CA SER A 580 20.81 -2.46 28.76
C SER A 580 21.91 -3.29 28.09
N THR A 581 21.54 -4.38 27.40
CA THR A 581 22.50 -5.35 26.85
C THR A 581 22.84 -5.10 25.38
N PHE A 582 21.87 -4.65 24.58
CA PHE A 582 22.01 -4.56 23.12
C PHE A 582 22.16 -3.11 22.65
N LYS A 583 22.78 -2.93 21.47
CA LYS A 583 22.83 -1.62 20.79
C LYS A 583 21.49 -1.29 20.14
N GLN A 584 21.24 -0.02 19.83
CA GLN A 584 19.96 0.47 19.28
C GLN A 584 19.46 -0.34 18.07
N ASP A 585 20.31 -0.62 17.08
CA ASP A 585 19.91 -1.40 15.88
C ASP A 585 19.47 -2.83 16.24
N GLN A 586 20.14 -3.44 17.23
CA GLN A 586 19.81 -4.78 17.70
C GLN A 586 18.55 -4.79 18.55
N ILE A 587 18.28 -3.71 19.29
CA ILE A 587 17.01 -3.52 20.01
C ILE A 587 15.87 -3.45 19.00
N ASN A 588 15.99 -2.63 17.97
CA ASN A 588 14.95 -2.47 16.94
C ASN A 588 14.57 -3.82 16.29
N GLN A 589 15.52 -4.72 16.09
CA GLN A 589 15.28 -6.06 15.53
C GLN A 589 14.60 -7.06 16.50
N ARG A 590 14.56 -6.75 17.81
CA ARG A 590 14.13 -7.67 18.88
C ARG A 590 12.93 -7.17 19.68
N ILE A 591 12.68 -5.87 19.65
CA ILE A 591 11.71 -5.22 20.52
C ILE A 591 10.26 -5.54 20.12
N SER A 592 9.96 -5.67 18.82
CA SER A 592 8.58 -5.87 18.36
C SER A 592 7.97 -7.18 18.88
N PRO A 593 8.59 -8.37 18.73
CA PRO A 593 7.98 -9.62 19.23
C PRO A 593 7.76 -9.65 20.74
N ILE A 594 8.66 -9.04 21.52
CA ILE A 594 8.52 -9.00 22.99
C ILE A 594 7.46 -7.98 23.42
N LEU A 595 7.36 -6.83 22.75
CA LEU A 595 6.31 -5.84 23.02
C LEU A 595 4.93 -6.42 22.74
N GLN A 596 4.75 -7.11 21.61
CA GLN A 596 3.49 -7.76 21.30
C GLN A 596 3.10 -8.78 22.38
N LEU A 597 4.04 -9.67 22.79
CA LEU A 597 3.77 -10.62 23.87
C LEU A 597 3.44 -9.92 25.19
N LEU A 598 4.15 -8.85 25.52
CA LEU A 598 3.88 -8.04 26.71
C LEU A 598 2.47 -7.45 26.67
N TYR A 599 2.07 -6.85 25.54
CA TYR A 599 0.75 -6.25 25.38
C TYR A 599 -0.37 -7.29 25.37
N GLU A 600 -0.17 -8.47 24.76
CA GLU A 600 -1.13 -9.59 24.85
C GLU A 600 -1.40 -9.97 26.31
N VAL A 601 -0.34 -10.09 27.12
CA VAL A 601 -0.47 -10.49 28.54
C VAL A 601 -1.07 -9.36 29.38
N VAL A 602 -0.65 -8.12 29.16
CA VAL A 602 -1.20 -6.93 29.85
C VAL A 602 -2.70 -6.76 29.53
N GLN A 603 -3.11 -6.96 28.28
CA GLN A 603 -4.49 -6.86 27.87
C GLN A 603 -5.39 -7.95 28.49
N ASP A 604 -4.89 -9.18 28.60
CA ASP A 604 -5.68 -10.33 29.07
C ASP A 604 -5.63 -10.52 30.61
N ASP A 605 -4.60 -10.01 31.33
CA ASP A 605 -4.44 -10.16 32.79
C ASP A 605 -4.29 -8.80 33.53
N PRO A 606 -5.28 -8.38 34.35
CA PRO A 606 -5.19 -7.17 35.16
C PRO A 606 -4.00 -7.12 36.12
N LYS A 607 -3.50 -8.28 36.62
CA LYS A 607 -2.32 -8.32 37.47
C LYS A 607 -1.06 -7.90 36.70
N ALA A 608 -0.95 -8.30 35.44
CA ALA A 608 0.14 -7.90 34.56
C ALA A 608 0.11 -6.39 34.28
N THR A 609 -1.08 -5.84 34.04
CA THR A 609 -1.28 -4.38 33.90
C THR A 609 -0.78 -3.64 35.15
N GLU A 610 -1.26 -4.04 36.33
CA GLU A 610 -0.90 -3.38 37.60
C GLU A 610 0.59 -3.50 37.90
N TYR A 611 1.20 -4.65 37.60
CA TYR A 611 2.64 -4.85 37.77
C TYR A 611 3.45 -3.88 36.91
N CYS A 612 3.11 -3.75 35.62
CA CYS A 612 3.78 -2.82 34.71
C CYS A 612 3.58 -1.35 35.12
N ALA A 613 2.36 -0.98 35.54
CA ALA A 613 2.02 0.37 35.97
C ALA A 613 2.78 0.84 37.23
N ASN A 614 3.31 -0.11 38.01
CA ASN A 614 4.12 0.17 39.20
C ASN A 614 5.63 0.28 38.91
N ASP A 615 6.08 -0.01 37.69
CA ASP A 615 7.52 -0.13 37.37
C ASP A 615 8.03 1.01 36.48
N LYS A 616 8.73 1.98 37.09
CA LYS A 616 9.27 3.18 36.42
C LYS A 616 10.17 2.88 35.22
N GLU A 617 10.92 1.78 35.26
CA GLU A 617 11.81 1.41 34.15
C GLU A 617 10.99 0.90 32.96
N VAL A 618 9.93 0.13 33.22
CA VAL A 618 8.99 -0.31 32.17
C VAL A 618 8.33 0.88 31.51
N HIS A 619 7.90 1.90 32.27
CA HIS A 619 7.35 3.14 31.71
C HIS A 619 8.31 3.82 30.72
N SER A 620 9.58 3.98 31.10
CA SER A 620 10.60 4.61 30.25
C SER A 620 10.83 3.86 28.93
N ILE A 621 10.84 2.52 28.99
CA ILE A 621 11.03 1.70 27.79
C ILE A 621 9.78 1.75 26.89
N LEU A 622 8.58 1.60 27.45
CA LEU A 622 7.34 1.61 26.67
C LEU A 622 7.11 2.96 25.97
N CYS A 623 7.33 4.06 26.68
CA CYS A 623 7.24 5.42 26.11
C CYS A 623 8.15 5.60 24.89
N LYS A 624 9.37 5.04 24.93
CA LYS A 624 10.35 5.17 23.83
C LYS A 624 10.11 4.22 22.66
N TYR A 625 9.72 2.98 22.92
CA TYR A 625 9.74 1.91 21.91
C TYR A 625 8.36 1.42 21.45
N GLY A 626 7.29 1.79 22.15
CA GLY A 626 5.93 1.39 21.79
C GLY A 626 4.88 2.35 22.35
N PRO A 627 4.91 3.64 21.98
CA PRO A 627 4.08 4.68 22.62
C PRO A 627 2.57 4.44 22.49
N ILE A 628 2.09 3.83 21.40
CA ILE A 628 0.68 3.43 21.27
C ILE A 628 0.32 2.39 22.33
N GLY A 629 1.06 1.27 22.38
CA GLY A 629 0.83 0.17 23.33
C GLY A 629 1.07 0.55 24.79
N TYR A 630 1.91 1.56 25.05
CA TYR A 630 2.10 2.15 26.37
C TYR A 630 0.77 2.60 27.00
N SER A 631 -0.23 2.95 26.19
CA SER A 631 -1.57 3.31 26.69
C SER A 631 -2.23 2.22 27.53
N TYR A 632 -1.93 0.93 27.32
CA TYR A 632 -2.57 -0.16 28.09
C TYR A 632 -2.38 -0.01 29.59
N ILE A 633 -1.20 0.43 30.05
CA ILE A 633 -0.93 0.53 31.49
C ILE A 633 -1.68 1.70 32.15
N PHE A 634 -2.15 2.67 31.36
CA PHE A 634 -2.97 3.79 31.85
C PHE A 634 -4.43 3.40 32.09
N SER A 635 -4.79 2.13 31.94
CA SER A 635 -6.10 1.60 32.34
C SER A 635 -6.28 1.48 33.86
N THR A 636 -5.21 1.65 34.63
CA THR A 636 -5.21 1.72 36.11
C THR A 636 -4.69 3.09 36.57
N PRO A 637 -5.24 3.67 37.67
CA PRO A 637 -4.76 4.94 38.21
C PRO A 637 -3.32 4.88 38.73
N THR A 638 -2.78 3.69 39.01
CA THR A 638 -1.43 3.52 39.54
C THR A 638 -0.35 4.07 38.61
N ALA A 639 -0.57 3.97 37.29
CA ALA A 639 0.36 4.47 36.26
C ALA A 639 0.64 5.97 36.39
N LEU A 640 -0.33 6.75 36.88
CA LEU A 640 -0.20 8.20 37.04
C LEU A 640 0.87 8.61 38.06
N SER A 641 1.25 7.70 38.97
CA SER A 641 2.26 7.98 40.00
C SER A 641 3.71 7.83 39.49
N ASN A 642 3.88 7.19 38.32
CA ASN A 642 5.20 6.81 37.79
C ASN A 642 5.58 7.56 36.51
N CYS A 643 4.77 8.49 36.03
CA CYS A 643 5.05 9.34 34.87
C CYS A 643 4.50 10.76 35.05
N THR A 644 4.98 11.68 34.23
CA THR A 644 4.35 13.01 34.08
C THR A 644 3.18 12.85 33.11
N VAL A 645 1.95 12.84 33.64
CA VAL A 645 0.75 12.58 32.83
C VAL A 645 0.53 13.65 31.76
N SER A 646 0.88 14.92 32.04
CA SER A 646 0.80 16.00 31.05
C SER A 646 1.64 15.69 29.82
N ASP A 647 2.91 15.29 29.99
CA ASP A 647 3.80 14.99 28.88
C ASP A 647 3.25 13.87 27.98
N VAL A 648 2.56 12.89 28.58
CA VAL A 648 1.91 11.80 27.84
C VAL A 648 0.68 12.31 27.08
N VAL A 649 -0.16 13.13 27.72
CA VAL A 649 -1.32 13.74 27.07
C VAL A 649 -0.89 14.66 25.93
N ASP A 650 0.11 15.52 26.16
CA ASP A 650 0.65 16.46 25.19
C ASP A 650 1.16 15.72 23.94
N TRP A 651 1.92 14.63 24.11
CA TRP A 651 2.34 13.81 22.98
C TRP A 651 1.16 13.24 22.19
N TRP A 652 0.09 12.78 22.86
CA TRP A 652 -1.11 12.29 22.17
C TRP A 652 -1.84 13.38 21.39
N MET A 653 -1.85 14.61 21.92
CA MET A 653 -2.47 15.76 21.27
C MET A 653 -1.66 16.29 20.09
N GLU A 654 -0.32 16.19 20.13
CA GLU A 654 0.59 16.65 19.07
C GLU A 654 0.80 15.61 17.96
N ASP A 655 1.09 14.35 18.33
CA ASP A 655 1.48 13.30 17.39
C ASP A 655 0.62 12.02 17.53
N GLY A 656 0.31 11.61 18.76
CA GLY A 656 -0.21 10.27 19.02
C GLY A 656 -1.58 9.96 18.41
N ASN A 657 -2.48 10.94 18.31
CA ASN A 657 -3.76 10.77 17.62
C ASN A 657 -3.56 10.47 16.11
N ASN A 658 -2.57 11.11 15.48
CA ASN A 658 -2.24 10.88 14.09
C ASN A 658 -1.56 9.51 13.90
N ASP A 659 -0.59 9.19 14.76
CA ASP A 659 0.06 7.87 14.78
C ASP A 659 -0.95 6.73 15.00
N TYR A 660 -1.98 6.94 15.82
CA TYR A 660 -3.00 5.96 16.10
C TYR A 660 -3.82 5.60 14.85
N PHE A 661 -4.35 6.57 14.10
CA PHE A 661 -5.18 6.24 12.94
C PHE A 661 -4.33 5.66 11.79
N LEU A 662 -3.06 6.08 11.65
CA LEU A 662 -2.12 5.47 10.71
C LEU A 662 -1.82 4.01 11.08
N ALA A 663 -1.65 3.71 12.38
CA ALA A 663 -1.50 2.34 12.86
C ALA A 663 -2.78 1.52 12.64
N PHE A 664 -3.95 2.13 12.83
CA PHE A 664 -5.26 1.53 12.52
C PHE A 664 -5.38 1.19 11.02
N ASP A 665 -5.06 2.11 10.12
CA ASP A 665 -5.16 1.88 8.67
C ASP A 665 -4.18 0.80 8.18
N LYS A 666 -2.93 0.78 8.68
CA LYS A 666 -2.00 -0.31 8.36
C LYS A 666 -2.50 -1.65 8.90
N ALA A 667 -3.13 -1.66 10.06
CA ALA A 667 -3.73 -2.88 10.61
C ALA A 667 -4.90 -3.37 9.75
N VAL A 668 -5.74 -2.47 9.22
CA VAL A 668 -6.80 -2.78 8.25
C VAL A 668 -6.20 -3.33 6.96
N GLU A 669 -5.18 -2.68 6.39
CA GLU A 669 -4.50 -3.12 5.16
C GLU A 669 -3.91 -4.54 5.34
N GLN A 670 -3.21 -4.79 6.45
CA GLN A 670 -2.65 -6.11 6.73
C GLN A 670 -3.76 -7.16 6.85
N SER A 671 -4.89 -6.81 7.48
CA SER A 671 -6.00 -7.73 7.69
C SER A 671 -6.67 -8.18 6.38
N PHE A 672 -6.73 -7.29 5.38
CA PHE A 672 -7.30 -7.60 4.08
C PHE A 672 -6.30 -8.18 3.07
N LEU A 673 -5.08 -7.62 2.98
CA LEU A 673 -4.09 -8.01 1.96
C LEU A 673 -3.29 -9.27 2.31
N LYS A 674 -3.41 -9.80 3.54
CA LYS A 674 -2.71 -11.01 4.01
C LYS A 674 -1.19 -10.95 3.81
N LYS A 675 -0.62 -9.73 3.77
CA LYS A 675 0.84 -9.51 3.70
C LYS A 675 1.48 -9.91 5.05
N PRO A 676 2.67 -10.52 5.06
CA PRO A 676 3.30 -10.95 6.31
C PRO A 676 3.77 -9.77 7.16
N LYS A 677 3.04 -9.48 8.24
CA LYS A 677 3.41 -8.63 9.40
C LYS A 677 3.85 -7.16 9.17
N PRO A 678 3.57 -6.46 8.04
CA PRO A 678 4.11 -5.12 7.82
C PRO A 678 3.60 -4.08 8.83
N ALA A 679 2.37 -4.22 9.33
CA ALA A 679 1.79 -3.25 10.26
C ALA A 679 2.43 -3.37 11.65
N VAL A 680 2.62 -4.60 12.12
CA VAL A 680 3.16 -4.88 13.46
C VAL A 680 4.66 -4.59 13.55
N ASP A 681 5.38 -4.71 12.42
CA ASP A 681 6.77 -4.29 12.32
C ASP A 681 6.90 -2.76 12.33
N ALA A 682 5.98 -2.05 11.68
CA ALA A 682 5.95 -0.58 11.68
C ALA A 682 5.43 0.00 13.02
N TYR A 683 4.50 -0.68 13.67
CA TYR A 683 3.87 -0.27 14.92
C TYR A 683 3.86 -1.45 15.92
N PRO A 684 4.92 -1.59 16.74
CA PRO A 684 5.04 -2.65 17.75
C PRO A 684 3.94 -2.69 18.81
N GLY A 685 3.12 -1.63 18.90
CA GLY A 685 1.94 -1.54 19.77
C GLY A 685 0.71 -2.30 19.29
N LEU A 686 0.74 -2.87 18.08
CA LEU A 686 -0.36 -3.66 17.53
C LEU A 686 -0.29 -5.11 18.02
N THR A 687 -1.44 -5.63 18.44
CA THR A 687 -1.57 -7.00 18.95
C THR A 687 -2.25 -7.90 17.90
N PRO A 688 -1.52 -8.84 17.27
CA PRO A 688 -2.14 -9.82 16.38
C PRO A 688 -2.91 -10.88 17.18
N LEU A 689 -4.11 -11.24 16.74
CA LEU A 689 -4.86 -12.39 17.26
C LEU A 689 -4.43 -13.68 16.57
N ASP A 690 -4.17 -13.57 15.27
CA ASP A 690 -3.69 -14.62 14.38
C ASP A 690 -2.83 -13.98 13.26
N GLU A 691 -2.51 -14.74 12.21
CA GLU A 691 -1.68 -14.23 11.10
C GLU A 691 -2.33 -13.10 10.29
N LYS A 692 -3.66 -12.93 10.40
CA LYS A 692 -4.47 -12.03 9.57
C LYS A 692 -5.17 -10.96 10.39
N THR A 693 -5.59 -11.25 11.62
CA THR A 693 -6.48 -10.37 12.38
C THR A 693 -5.74 -9.59 13.45
N ILE A 694 -5.92 -8.27 13.49
CA ILE A 694 -5.32 -7.37 14.48
C ILE A 694 -6.41 -6.80 15.42
N VAL A 695 -6.15 -6.85 16.73
CA VAL A 695 -7.02 -6.24 17.75
C VAL A 695 -7.10 -4.73 17.54
N LEU A 696 -8.24 -4.11 17.89
CA LEU A 696 -8.32 -2.65 17.97
C LEU A 696 -7.18 -2.10 18.87
N PRO A 697 -6.32 -1.19 18.38
CA PRO A 697 -5.19 -0.69 19.16
C PRO A 697 -5.66 0.05 20.41
N PRO A 698 -4.90 0.06 21.50
CA PRO A 698 -5.24 0.86 22.66
C PRO A 698 -5.08 2.35 22.34
N HIS A 699 -5.99 3.16 22.87
CA HIS A 699 -5.92 4.62 22.80
C HIS A 699 -5.88 5.19 24.22
N LEU A 700 -5.04 6.20 24.47
CA LEU A 700 -4.92 6.81 25.80
C LEU A 700 -6.29 7.26 26.34
N PHE A 701 -7.06 7.95 25.48
CA PHE A 701 -8.40 8.42 25.80
C PHE A 701 -9.37 7.31 26.22
N GLY A 702 -9.26 6.10 25.67
CA GLY A 702 -10.08 4.96 26.07
C GLY A 702 -9.57 4.26 27.33
N MET A 703 -8.24 4.21 27.52
CA MET A 703 -7.65 3.54 28.67
C MET A 703 -7.81 4.35 29.96
N MET A 704 -7.53 5.65 29.95
CA MET A 704 -7.68 6.50 31.14
C MET A 704 -9.15 6.75 31.50
N SER A 705 -10.09 6.67 30.55
CA SER A 705 -11.52 6.85 30.84
C SER A 705 -12.14 5.69 31.66
N LYS A 706 -11.36 4.65 31.99
CA LYS A 706 -11.78 3.53 32.84
C LYS A 706 -11.87 3.89 34.34
N TYR A 707 -11.41 5.07 34.76
CA TYR A 707 -11.54 5.56 36.14
C TYR A 707 -11.71 7.09 36.17
N GLU A 708 -12.33 7.60 37.24
CA GLU A 708 -12.80 8.99 37.37
C GLU A 708 -11.69 10.03 37.16
N LYS A 709 -10.54 9.87 37.82
CA LYS A 709 -9.42 10.82 37.71
C LYS A 709 -8.89 10.94 36.28
N GLY A 710 -8.90 9.84 35.53
CA GLY A 710 -8.45 9.83 34.14
C GLY A 710 -9.45 10.55 33.22
N VAL A 711 -10.75 10.36 33.46
CA VAL A 711 -11.82 11.12 32.78
C VAL A 711 -11.66 12.63 33.01
N GLU A 712 -11.43 13.06 34.26
CA GLU A 712 -11.24 14.49 34.59
C GLU A 712 -10.09 15.12 33.78
N ILE A 713 -8.94 14.44 33.72
CA ILE A 713 -7.75 14.94 33.00
C ILE A 713 -8.04 15.07 31.50
N LEU A 714 -8.66 14.06 30.90
CA LEU A 714 -8.92 14.05 29.46
C LEU A 714 -10.07 14.96 29.06
N ALA A 715 -11.05 15.19 29.95
CA ALA A 715 -12.18 16.08 29.70
C ALA A 715 -11.73 17.52 29.43
N GLU A 716 -10.56 17.94 29.92
CA GLU A 716 -9.96 19.25 29.62
C GLU A 716 -9.55 19.39 28.15
N GLN A 717 -9.25 18.28 27.45
CA GLN A 717 -8.81 18.27 26.05
C GLN A 717 -9.98 18.20 25.05
N VAL A 718 -11.16 17.74 25.50
CA VAL A 718 -12.34 17.57 24.64
C VAL A 718 -12.72 18.84 23.86
N PRO A 719 -12.75 20.05 24.44
CA PRO A 719 -13.06 21.27 23.69
C PRO A 719 -12.12 21.53 22.52
N TYR A 720 -10.82 21.24 22.68
CA TYR A 720 -9.84 21.43 21.62
C TYR A 720 -9.99 20.38 20.51
N LEU A 721 -10.29 19.12 20.85
CA LEU A 721 -10.61 18.08 19.86
C LEU A 721 -11.84 18.46 19.02
N ILE A 722 -12.88 19.03 19.65
CA ILE A 722 -14.05 19.55 18.93
C ILE A 722 -13.67 20.74 18.03
N GLN A 723 -12.78 21.62 18.50
CA GLN A 723 -12.27 22.72 17.68
C GLN A 723 -11.54 22.21 16.43
N ILE A 724 -10.81 21.10 16.52
CA ILE A 724 -10.19 20.45 15.35
C ILE A 724 -11.27 19.97 14.37
N LEU A 725 -12.33 19.31 14.86
CA LEU A 725 -13.44 18.85 14.02
C LEU A 725 -14.16 20.02 13.31
N ASP A 726 -14.31 21.16 13.99
CA ASP A 726 -15.03 22.32 13.46
C ASP A 726 -14.18 23.15 12.47
N ASN A 727 -12.84 23.15 12.57
CA ASN A 727 -11.98 24.10 11.84
C ASN A 727 -10.92 23.47 10.93
N SER A 728 -10.56 22.19 11.11
CA SER A 728 -9.54 21.57 10.27
C SER A 728 -10.11 21.21 8.89
N VAL A 729 -9.30 21.42 7.86
CA VAL A 729 -9.54 20.91 6.50
C VAL A 729 -8.71 19.66 6.20
N ASN A 730 -7.78 19.32 7.10
CA ASN A 730 -6.94 18.14 6.97
C ASN A 730 -7.67 16.91 7.49
N ILE A 731 -7.90 15.93 6.59
CA ILE A 731 -8.60 14.68 6.88
C ILE A 731 -7.92 13.92 8.02
N ASP A 732 -6.59 13.97 8.10
CA ASP A 732 -5.82 13.24 9.12
C ASP A 732 -6.10 13.77 10.52
N ASP A 733 -6.07 15.09 10.69
CA ASP A 733 -6.36 15.74 11.98
C ASP A 733 -7.81 15.49 12.42
N ILE A 734 -8.75 15.52 11.47
CA ILE A 734 -10.17 15.20 11.72
C ILE A 734 -10.30 13.76 12.21
N ARG A 735 -9.70 12.79 11.51
CA ARG A 735 -9.79 11.37 11.87
C ARG A 735 -9.13 11.08 13.22
N GLY A 736 -7.99 11.69 13.50
CA GLY A 736 -7.32 11.63 14.80
C GLY A 736 -8.24 12.11 15.93
N ALA A 737 -8.87 13.27 15.76
CA ALA A 737 -9.82 13.81 16.73
C ALA A 737 -11.09 12.95 16.89
N MET A 738 -11.62 12.40 15.79
CA MET A 738 -12.79 11.51 15.83
C MET A 738 -12.51 10.26 16.67
N PHE A 739 -11.37 9.58 16.44
CA PHE A 739 -11.00 8.40 17.22
C PHE A 739 -10.74 8.75 18.69
N ALA A 740 -10.07 9.85 18.99
CA ALA A 740 -9.81 10.27 20.37
C ALA A 740 -11.13 10.50 21.15
N LEU A 741 -12.08 11.20 20.54
CA LEU A 741 -13.40 11.46 21.12
C LEU A 741 -14.24 10.19 21.27
N ALA A 742 -14.22 9.30 20.27
CA ALA A 742 -14.90 8.01 20.34
C ALA A 742 -14.35 7.12 21.47
N HIS A 743 -13.02 7.07 21.59
CA HIS A 743 -12.35 6.34 22.67
C HIS A 743 -12.62 6.95 24.04
N PHE A 744 -12.67 8.28 24.17
CA PHE A 744 -13.12 8.93 25.41
C PHE A 744 -14.54 8.48 25.78
N ALA A 745 -15.44 8.46 24.79
CA ALA A 745 -16.83 8.04 24.94
C ALA A 745 -17.04 6.51 25.05
N SER A 746 -15.97 5.70 25.02
CA SER A 746 -16.04 4.23 25.18
C SER A 746 -16.30 3.77 26.62
N SER A 747 -16.31 4.69 27.58
CA SER A 747 -16.55 4.41 29.00
C SER A 747 -17.79 5.13 29.52
N LEU A 748 -18.64 4.42 30.25
CA LEU A 748 -19.82 5.00 30.92
C LEU A 748 -19.46 6.07 31.95
N LEU A 749 -18.23 6.09 32.48
CA LEU A 749 -17.76 7.12 33.40
C LEU A 749 -17.60 8.50 32.73
N SER A 750 -17.42 8.53 31.41
CA SER A 750 -17.30 9.77 30.64
C SER A 750 -18.66 10.38 30.26
N LEU A 751 -19.76 9.67 30.52
CA LEU A 751 -21.08 9.96 29.94
C LEU A 751 -21.58 11.38 30.22
N GLU A 752 -21.28 11.94 31.38
CA GLU A 752 -21.63 13.33 31.70
C GLU A 752 -21.00 14.32 30.72
N TYR A 753 -19.70 14.15 30.41
CA TYR A 753 -18.98 14.98 29.46
C TYR A 753 -19.39 14.71 28.02
N VAL A 754 -19.65 13.45 27.67
CA VAL A 754 -20.19 13.05 26.36
C VAL A 754 -21.49 13.81 26.06
N LYS A 755 -22.41 13.87 27.03
CA LYS A 755 -23.65 14.64 26.94
C LYS A 755 -23.40 16.14 26.91
N LYS A 756 -22.56 16.66 27.81
CA LYS A 756 -22.24 18.08 27.93
C LYS A 756 -21.72 18.67 26.62
N TYR A 757 -20.86 17.93 25.92
CA TYR A 757 -20.24 18.39 24.68
C TYR A 757 -20.91 17.83 23.41
N ASN A 758 -21.99 17.05 23.55
CA ASN A 758 -22.69 16.39 22.45
C ASN A 758 -21.73 15.66 21.48
N ILE A 759 -20.82 14.86 22.03
CA ILE A 759 -19.76 14.21 21.24
C ILE A 759 -20.33 13.42 20.05
N PRO A 760 -21.36 12.54 20.21
CA PRO A 760 -21.93 11.81 19.08
C PRO A 760 -22.48 12.74 17.98
N GLY A 761 -23.12 13.84 18.38
CA GLY A 761 -23.65 14.84 17.46
C GLY A 761 -22.54 15.54 16.67
N LYS A 762 -21.43 15.89 17.33
CA LYS A 762 -20.27 16.49 16.67
C LYS A 762 -19.61 15.54 15.67
N LEU A 763 -19.44 14.26 16.03
CA LEU A 763 -18.91 13.26 15.11
C LEU A 763 -19.83 13.08 13.88
N LEU A 764 -21.15 13.03 14.09
CA LEU A 764 -22.13 12.92 13.01
C LEU A 764 -22.09 14.13 12.08
N GLU A 765 -22.16 15.34 12.64
CA GLU A 765 -22.12 16.62 11.91
C GLU A 765 -20.88 16.71 11.01
N THR A 766 -19.69 16.41 11.56
CA THR A 766 -18.44 16.40 10.78
C THR A 766 -18.49 15.43 9.62
N ALA A 767 -19.01 14.22 9.82
CA ALA A 767 -19.06 13.21 8.76
C ALA A 767 -20.12 13.50 7.70
N THR A 768 -21.28 14.02 8.08
CA THR A 768 -22.35 14.39 7.13
C THR A 768 -22.00 15.60 6.29
N ASN A 769 -21.26 16.56 6.86
CA ASN A 769 -20.79 17.75 6.15
C ASN A 769 -19.54 17.47 5.31
N SER A 770 -18.90 16.32 5.49
CA SER A 770 -17.73 15.93 4.70
C SER A 770 -18.13 15.20 3.40
N SER A 771 -17.43 15.51 2.32
CA SER A 771 -17.50 14.76 1.05
C SER A 771 -16.66 13.46 1.08
N SER A 772 -15.77 13.31 2.06
CA SER A 772 -14.88 12.16 2.23
C SER A 772 -15.64 10.90 2.66
N LEU A 773 -15.53 9.83 1.86
CA LEU A 773 -16.12 8.54 2.20
C LEU A 773 -15.32 7.84 3.30
N VAL A 774 -14.01 8.12 3.39
CA VAL A 774 -13.15 7.66 4.50
C VAL A 774 -13.58 8.27 5.83
N ILE A 775 -13.94 9.56 5.90
CA ILE A 775 -14.48 10.19 7.12
C ILE A 775 -15.82 9.54 7.50
N ARG A 776 -16.71 9.30 6.54
CA ARG A 776 -17.99 8.59 6.77
C ARG A 776 -17.79 7.17 7.29
N GLY A 777 -16.83 6.43 6.73
CA GLY A 777 -16.43 5.12 7.24
C GLY A 777 -15.81 5.18 8.64
N THR A 778 -15.04 6.24 8.92
CA THR A 778 -14.45 6.49 10.25
C THR A 778 -15.54 6.74 11.29
N LEU A 779 -16.64 7.43 10.93
CA LEU A 779 -17.80 7.59 11.82
C LEU A 779 -18.39 6.25 12.25
N ILE A 780 -18.59 5.31 11.32
CA ILE A 780 -19.12 3.98 11.62
C ILE A 780 -18.22 3.28 12.63
N ASN A 781 -16.90 3.31 12.41
CA ASN A 781 -15.94 2.74 13.36
C ASN A 781 -15.97 3.45 14.72
N CYS A 782 -16.10 4.78 14.75
CA CYS A 782 -16.19 5.56 15.98
C CYS A 782 -17.45 5.23 16.77
N PHE A 783 -18.61 5.16 16.13
CA PHE A 783 -19.87 4.80 16.79
C PHE A 783 -19.87 3.37 17.32
N THR A 784 -19.16 2.45 16.66
CA THR A 784 -18.92 1.10 17.17
C THR A 784 -18.05 1.06 18.45
N ILE A 785 -17.25 2.10 18.70
CA ILE A 785 -16.39 2.20 19.90
C ILE A 785 -17.15 2.82 21.09
N ILE A 786 -18.12 3.70 20.85
CA ILE A 786 -18.87 4.41 21.90
C ILE A 786 -19.62 3.42 22.80
N ALA A 787 -19.61 3.69 24.11
CA ALA A 787 -20.31 2.85 25.08
C ALA A 787 -21.83 2.83 24.85
N GLU A 788 -22.42 1.63 24.82
CA GLU A 788 -23.88 1.44 24.80
C GLU A 788 -24.50 2.08 26.07
N SER A 789 -25.32 3.11 25.87
CA SER A 789 -26.05 3.81 26.94
C SER A 789 -27.41 4.27 26.41
N GLU A 790 -28.39 4.47 27.30
CA GLU A 790 -29.72 4.98 26.94
C GLU A 790 -29.63 6.26 26.10
N TYR A 791 -28.78 7.20 26.51
CA TYR A 791 -28.51 8.43 25.75
C TYR A 791 -27.99 8.17 24.34
N PHE A 792 -27.07 7.22 24.16
CA PHE A 792 -26.54 6.93 22.83
C PHE A 792 -27.58 6.24 21.95
N TYR A 793 -28.41 5.35 22.52
CA TYR A 793 -29.53 4.74 21.80
C TYR A 793 -30.56 5.77 21.35
N ASP A 794 -30.97 6.67 22.25
CA ASP A 794 -31.90 7.76 21.92
C ASP A 794 -31.31 8.66 20.83
N PHE A 795 -30.03 9.04 20.97
CA PHE A 795 -29.33 9.83 19.97
C PHE A 795 -29.32 9.14 18.60
N LEU A 796 -28.97 7.86 18.51
CA LEU A 796 -28.95 7.12 17.25
C LEU A 796 -30.36 7.10 16.64
N SER A 797 -31.38 6.75 17.43
CA SER A 797 -32.76 6.67 16.96
C SER A 797 -33.29 8.01 16.44
N GLU A 798 -33.02 9.11 17.16
CA GLU A 798 -33.42 10.48 16.77
C GLU A 798 -32.75 10.95 15.47
N ASN A 799 -31.56 10.43 15.16
CA ASN A 799 -30.78 10.82 13.98
C ASN A 799 -30.87 9.81 12.82
N GLY A 800 -31.76 8.82 12.88
CA GLY A 800 -31.96 7.85 11.81
C GLY A 800 -30.87 6.77 11.72
N TRP A 801 -30.29 6.40 12.86
CA TRP A 801 -29.33 5.32 13.01
C TRP A 801 -29.88 4.24 13.95
N GLU A 802 -29.36 3.03 13.82
CA GLU A 802 -29.67 1.92 14.71
C GLU A 802 -28.42 1.12 15.09
N LEU A 803 -28.51 0.40 16.22
CA LEU A 803 -27.44 -0.47 16.66
C LEU A 803 -27.73 -1.91 16.23
N THR A 804 -26.93 -2.43 15.31
CA THR A 804 -26.99 -3.82 14.85
C THR A 804 -26.00 -4.67 15.65
N LYS A 805 -26.43 -5.82 16.15
CA LYS A 805 -25.56 -6.75 16.89
C LYS A 805 -25.20 -7.98 16.05
N PHE A 806 -23.94 -8.44 16.14
CA PHE A 806 -23.40 -9.58 15.38
C PHE A 806 -22.16 -10.16 16.09
N GLY A 807 -22.00 -11.49 16.10
CA GLY A 807 -20.82 -12.16 16.66
C GLY A 807 -20.43 -11.84 18.11
N GLY A 808 -21.34 -11.31 18.93
CA GLY A 808 -21.05 -10.79 20.27
C GLY A 808 -20.63 -9.31 20.34
N HIS A 809 -20.61 -8.63 19.18
CA HIS A 809 -20.33 -7.20 19.03
C HIS A 809 -21.59 -6.44 18.63
N SER A 810 -21.47 -5.12 18.61
CA SER A 810 -22.46 -4.21 18.05
C SER A 810 -21.80 -3.24 17.07
N THR A 811 -22.58 -2.68 16.15
CA THR A 811 -22.14 -1.66 15.20
C THR A 811 -23.31 -0.74 14.90
N ALA A 812 -23.06 0.56 14.95
CA ALA A 812 -24.07 1.54 14.58
C ALA A 812 -24.13 1.65 13.05
N VAL A 813 -25.33 1.61 12.50
CA VAL A 813 -25.58 1.67 11.06
C VAL A 813 -26.66 2.72 10.77
N PRO A 814 -26.55 3.48 9.67
CA PRO A 814 -27.60 4.38 9.25
C PRO A 814 -28.78 3.56 8.71
N ILE A 815 -30.00 3.97 9.08
CA ILE A 815 -31.23 3.34 8.57
C ILE A 815 -31.38 3.64 7.07
N ASP A 816 -31.11 4.88 6.67
CA ASP A 816 -31.07 5.31 5.27
C ASP A 816 -29.62 5.54 4.83
N VAL A 817 -29.04 4.49 4.25
CA VAL A 817 -27.64 4.46 3.82
C VAL A 817 -27.44 5.34 2.59
N ASP A 818 -28.41 5.39 1.68
CA ASP A 818 -28.32 6.21 0.47
C ASP A 818 -28.25 7.69 0.84
N LYS A 819 -29.06 8.15 1.78
CA LYS A 819 -28.99 9.50 2.34
C LYS A 819 -27.67 9.77 3.08
N PHE A 820 -27.14 8.77 3.78
CA PHE A 820 -25.84 8.89 4.45
C PHE A 820 -24.66 8.97 3.47
N VAL A 821 -24.81 8.43 2.25
CA VAL A 821 -23.76 8.39 1.21
C VAL A 821 -23.92 9.51 0.16
N SER A 822 -25.12 10.07 0.00
CA SER A 822 -25.35 11.19 -0.94
C SER A 822 -24.45 12.38 -0.65
N ARG A 823 -23.93 13.03 -1.70
CA ARG A 823 -23.23 14.32 -1.66
C ARG A 823 -24.22 15.44 -2.01
N SER A 824 -23.98 16.67 -1.55
CA SER A 824 -24.84 17.83 -1.85
C SER A 824 -24.77 18.19 -3.32
N ASP A 825 -25.94 18.45 -3.95
CA ASP A 825 -26.09 18.77 -5.38
C ASP A 825 -25.47 20.13 -5.80
N GLU A 826 -24.89 20.91 -4.88
CA GLU A 826 -24.37 22.26 -5.14
C GLU A 826 -23.08 22.28 -5.99
N ASP A 827 -22.39 21.14 -6.15
CA ASP A 827 -21.15 21.02 -6.93
C ASP A 827 -21.36 20.73 -8.43
N ASP A 828 -22.59 20.44 -8.88
CA ASP A 828 -22.89 20.06 -10.27
C ASP A 828 -22.92 21.25 -11.25
N GLU A 829 -22.93 22.50 -10.78
CA GLU A 829 -23.12 23.69 -11.63
C GLU A 829 -21.85 24.12 -12.41
N GLU A 830 -20.64 23.83 -11.92
CA GLU A 830 -19.39 24.33 -12.54
C GLU A 830 -19.03 23.66 -13.88
N LEU A 831 -19.49 22.42 -14.14
CA LEU A 831 -19.13 21.68 -15.37
C LEU A 831 -20.00 22.01 -16.59
N SER A 832 -20.99 22.89 -16.44
CA SER A 832 -21.92 23.30 -17.51
C SER A 832 -21.45 24.51 -18.34
N GLN A 833 -20.22 25.02 -18.13
CA GLN A 833 -19.67 26.10 -18.94
C GLN A 833 -19.41 25.62 -20.38
N GLY A 834 -20.27 26.06 -21.30
CA GLY A 834 -20.13 25.85 -22.73
C GLY A 834 -18.86 26.50 -23.28
N MET A 835 -18.35 25.97 -24.40
CA MET A 835 -17.14 26.51 -25.03
C MET A 835 -17.41 27.92 -25.58
N GLU A 836 -16.53 28.88 -25.30
CA GLU A 836 -16.66 30.23 -25.87
C GLU A 836 -16.56 30.17 -27.41
N LEU A 837 -17.52 30.79 -28.08
CA LEU A 837 -17.54 30.85 -29.54
C LEU A 837 -16.69 32.03 -30.04
N PRO A 838 -15.71 31.80 -30.93
CA PRO A 838 -14.92 32.88 -31.49
C PRO A 838 -15.80 33.87 -32.26
N LYS A 839 -15.61 35.17 -31.97
CA LYS A 839 -16.37 36.24 -32.61
C LYS A 839 -16.22 36.20 -34.14
N GLY A 840 -17.33 36.18 -34.86
CA GLY A 840 -17.37 36.12 -36.32
C GLY A 840 -17.34 34.71 -36.92
N PHE A 841 -17.19 33.67 -36.10
CA PHE A 841 -17.23 32.26 -36.50
C PHE A 841 -18.40 31.49 -35.85
N GLU A 842 -19.29 32.17 -35.12
CA GLU A 842 -20.36 31.54 -34.35
C GLU A 842 -21.23 30.58 -35.18
N PRO A 843 -21.65 30.88 -36.43
CA PRO A 843 -22.48 29.97 -37.22
C PRO A 843 -21.77 28.65 -37.58
N ILE A 844 -20.50 28.74 -38.00
CA ILE A 844 -19.71 27.55 -38.38
C ILE A 844 -19.29 26.75 -37.15
N CYS A 845 -18.94 27.42 -36.05
CA CYS A 845 -18.61 26.79 -34.77
C CYS A 845 -19.82 26.05 -34.18
N ASN A 846 -21.02 26.63 -34.23
CA ASN A 846 -22.25 25.94 -33.84
C ASN A 846 -22.54 24.72 -34.72
N ALA A 847 -22.24 24.79 -36.02
CA ALA A 847 -22.35 23.61 -36.88
C ALA A 847 -21.35 22.51 -36.49
N VAL A 848 -20.12 22.85 -36.09
CA VAL A 848 -19.16 21.88 -35.55
C VAL A 848 -19.67 21.22 -34.26
N LEU A 849 -20.27 21.99 -33.35
CA LEU A 849 -20.91 21.44 -32.14
C LEU A 849 -22.13 20.57 -32.49
N GLY A 850 -22.93 20.96 -33.48
CA GLY A 850 -24.09 20.20 -33.98
C GLY A 850 -23.75 18.83 -34.56
N LEU A 851 -22.49 18.60 -34.95
CA LEU A 851 -22.01 17.27 -35.40
C LEU A 851 -21.96 16.23 -34.27
N MET A 852 -22.03 16.64 -33.00
CA MET A 852 -22.15 15.71 -31.87
C MET A 852 -23.47 14.94 -31.89
N SER A 853 -24.53 15.54 -32.44
CA SER A 853 -25.85 14.92 -32.52
C SER A 853 -26.01 14.15 -33.84
N PRO A 854 -26.28 12.82 -33.80
CA PRO A 854 -26.54 12.05 -35.02
C PRO A 854 -27.71 12.61 -35.85
N LEU A 855 -28.68 13.24 -35.19
CA LEU A 855 -29.85 13.86 -35.83
C LEU A 855 -29.49 15.12 -36.63
N GLN A 856 -28.52 15.90 -36.14
CA GLN A 856 -28.10 17.16 -36.76
C GLN A 856 -26.84 17.01 -37.63
N ALA A 857 -26.17 15.85 -37.60
CA ALA A 857 -24.88 15.65 -38.25
C ALA A 857 -24.92 15.96 -39.76
N ASN A 858 -25.94 15.48 -40.49
CA ASN A 858 -26.03 15.71 -41.94
C ASN A 858 -26.29 17.19 -42.27
N GLN A 859 -27.14 17.87 -41.50
CA GLN A 859 -27.40 19.31 -41.66
C GLN A 859 -26.15 20.13 -41.34
N SER A 860 -25.44 19.75 -40.26
CA SER A 860 -24.21 20.41 -39.82
C SER A 860 -23.06 20.23 -40.82
N LYS A 861 -22.88 19.03 -41.41
CA LYS A 861 -21.92 18.79 -42.50
C LYS A 861 -22.22 19.68 -43.71
N ALA A 862 -23.50 19.83 -44.08
CA ALA A 862 -23.92 20.70 -45.18
C ALA A 862 -23.65 22.19 -44.87
N GLU A 863 -23.88 22.62 -43.63
CA GLU A 863 -23.64 23.99 -43.21
C GLU A 863 -22.14 24.34 -43.23
N ILE A 864 -21.27 23.49 -42.69
CA ILE A 864 -19.80 23.67 -42.72
C ILE A 864 -19.29 23.81 -44.16
N SER A 865 -19.85 23.05 -45.10
CA SER A 865 -19.45 23.09 -46.51
C SER A 865 -19.67 24.45 -47.19
N LYS A 866 -20.52 25.33 -46.63
CA LYS A 866 -20.76 26.69 -47.14
C LYS A 866 -19.64 27.68 -46.82
N TYR A 867 -18.76 27.37 -45.86
CA TYR A 867 -17.77 28.30 -45.32
C TYR A 867 -16.32 27.93 -45.68
N LYS A 868 -16.08 27.47 -46.92
CA LYS A 868 -14.77 26.94 -47.37
C LYS A 868 -13.57 27.85 -47.09
N ASP A 869 -13.73 29.17 -47.15
CA ASP A 869 -12.65 30.13 -46.92
C ASP A 869 -12.37 30.35 -45.43
N GLN A 870 -13.39 30.29 -44.57
CA GLN A 870 -13.24 30.45 -43.13
C GLN A 870 -12.57 29.25 -42.46
N VAL A 871 -12.70 28.06 -43.07
CA VAL A 871 -12.06 26.83 -42.59
C VAL A 871 -10.52 26.91 -42.60
N LYS A 872 -9.94 27.77 -43.44
CA LYS A 872 -8.48 28.01 -43.50
C LYS A 872 -7.97 29.00 -42.46
N ASN A 873 -8.84 29.48 -41.55
CA ASN A 873 -8.46 30.47 -40.55
C ASN A 873 -7.87 29.81 -39.29
N PRO A 874 -6.74 30.31 -38.76
CA PRO A 874 -6.12 29.79 -37.53
C PRO A 874 -7.04 29.76 -36.30
N ILE A 875 -7.89 30.78 -36.14
CA ILE A 875 -8.82 30.89 -35.00
C ILE A 875 -9.87 29.77 -35.07
N PHE A 876 -10.38 29.49 -36.26
CA PHE A 876 -11.32 28.39 -36.48
C PHE A 876 -10.63 27.03 -36.30
N ALA A 877 -9.41 26.87 -36.80
CA ALA A 877 -8.64 25.64 -36.61
C ALA A 877 -8.41 25.34 -35.13
N ALA A 878 -7.97 26.34 -34.35
CA ALA A 878 -7.83 26.22 -32.90
C ALA A 878 -9.16 25.81 -32.24
N PHE A 879 -10.28 26.45 -32.59
CA PHE A 879 -11.60 26.08 -32.09
C PHE A 879 -11.97 24.62 -32.40
N VAL A 880 -11.72 24.15 -33.62
CA VAL A 880 -12.02 22.75 -34.00
C VAL A 880 -11.19 21.78 -33.17
N HIS A 881 -9.91 22.07 -32.95
CA HIS A 881 -9.06 21.24 -32.09
C HIS A 881 -9.53 21.20 -30.64
N HIS A 882 -9.92 22.36 -30.08
CA HIS A 882 -10.52 22.45 -28.75
C HIS A 882 -11.84 21.68 -28.66
N ALA A 883 -12.73 21.81 -29.64
CA ALA A 883 -14.00 21.07 -29.69
C ALA A 883 -13.75 19.55 -29.71
N ILE A 884 -12.82 19.09 -30.55
CA ILE A 884 -12.40 17.70 -30.66
C ILE A 884 -11.74 17.19 -29.37
N GLY A 885 -11.07 18.08 -28.62
CA GLY A 885 -10.44 17.84 -27.31
C GLY A 885 -11.43 17.84 -26.14
N ARG A 886 -12.53 18.58 -26.24
CA ARG A 886 -13.53 18.73 -25.17
C ARG A 886 -14.76 17.84 -25.34
N TYR A 887 -15.14 17.48 -26.57
CA TYR A 887 -16.37 16.75 -26.87
C TYR A 887 -16.12 15.42 -27.61
N THR A 888 -17.05 14.47 -27.42
CA THR A 888 -16.99 13.14 -28.04
C THR A 888 -17.70 13.17 -29.40
N TYR A 889 -16.94 12.94 -30.46
CA TYR A 889 -17.42 12.85 -31.84
C TYR A 889 -17.29 11.41 -32.36
N ALA A 890 -18.19 10.99 -33.26
CA ALA A 890 -18.01 9.75 -34.00
C ALA A 890 -16.71 9.78 -34.82
N GLU A 891 -16.06 8.63 -34.98
CA GLU A 891 -14.74 8.52 -35.60
C GLU A 891 -14.68 9.07 -37.04
N ASP A 892 -15.74 8.86 -37.84
CA ASP A 892 -15.85 9.40 -39.20
C ASP A 892 -15.97 10.93 -39.20
N VAL A 893 -16.73 11.48 -38.26
CA VAL A 893 -16.93 12.92 -38.07
C VAL A 893 -15.63 13.56 -37.60
N ARG A 894 -14.95 12.93 -36.65
CA ARG A 894 -13.67 13.39 -36.12
C ARG A 894 -12.61 13.47 -37.22
N LYS A 895 -12.42 12.41 -38.01
CA LYS A 895 -11.53 12.41 -39.17
C LYS A 895 -11.88 13.49 -40.18
N SER A 896 -13.18 13.71 -40.40
CA SER A 896 -13.65 14.78 -41.29
C SER A 896 -13.27 16.17 -40.77
N LEU A 897 -13.45 16.42 -39.47
CA LEU A 897 -13.08 17.69 -38.83
C LEU A 897 -11.57 17.91 -38.82
N GLU A 898 -10.78 16.88 -38.55
CA GLU A 898 -9.32 16.94 -38.60
C GLU A 898 -8.83 17.25 -40.02
N GLY A 899 -9.39 16.57 -41.04
CA GLY A 899 -9.07 16.83 -42.45
C GLY A 899 -9.45 18.23 -42.94
N LEU A 900 -10.37 18.93 -42.27
CA LEU A 900 -10.68 20.33 -42.58
C LEU A 900 -9.53 21.28 -42.19
N VAL A 901 -8.75 20.93 -41.15
CA VAL A 901 -7.77 21.83 -40.52
C VAL A 901 -6.34 21.31 -40.55
N GLU A 902 -6.10 20.14 -41.17
CA GLU A 902 -4.83 19.38 -41.15
C GLU A 902 -3.57 20.19 -41.52
N ASN A 903 -3.69 21.25 -42.32
CA ASN A 903 -2.57 22.09 -42.78
C ASN A 903 -2.71 23.58 -42.39
N VAL A 904 -3.57 23.89 -41.40
CA VAL A 904 -3.84 25.26 -40.96
C VAL A 904 -3.11 25.51 -39.63
N PRO A 905 -2.20 26.49 -39.55
CA PRO A 905 -1.54 26.82 -38.28
C PRO A 905 -2.58 27.26 -37.25
N LEU A 906 -2.35 26.96 -35.97
CA LEU A 906 -3.29 27.28 -34.88
C LEU A 906 -3.11 28.70 -34.34
N MET A 907 -2.08 29.40 -34.82
CA MET A 907 -1.82 30.81 -34.55
C MET A 907 -1.70 31.60 -35.86
N PRO A 908 -2.18 32.86 -35.88
CA PRO A 908 -1.93 33.74 -37.00
C PRO A 908 -0.45 34.11 -37.07
N ILE A 909 0.07 34.20 -38.30
CA ILE A 909 1.43 34.66 -38.58
C ILE A 909 1.41 36.19 -38.59
N TYR A 910 2.26 36.79 -37.75
CA TYR A 910 2.43 38.24 -37.72
C TYR A 910 3.70 38.62 -38.48
N ASP A 911 3.57 39.55 -39.41
CA ASP A 911 4.70 40.10 -40.15
C ASP A 911 5.31 41.26 -39.36
N LYS A 912 6.15 40.94 -38.36
CA LYS A 912 6.94 41.95 -37.64
C LYS A 912 8.13 42.37 -38.52
N ASN A 913 8.29 43.68 -38.67
CA ASN A 913 9.47 44.26 -39.34
C ASN A 913 10.67 44.21 -38.40
N PHE A 914 11.59 43.28 -38.67
CA PHE A 914 12.92 43.23 -38.07
C PHE A 914 13.94 44.01 -38.91
N SER A 915 15.07 44.40 -38.32
CA SER A 915 16.12 45.14 -39.03
C SER A 915 16.74 44.29 -40.15
N GLU A 916 17.00 44.90 -41.31
CA GLU A 916 17.58 44.19 -42.47
C GLU A 916 18.92 43.52 -42.11
N LYS A 917 19.69 44.12 -41.18
CA LYS A 917 20.91 43.53 -40.61
C LYS A 917 20.66 42.14 -40.02
N LEU A 918 19.72 42.03 -39.06
CA LEU A 918 19.39 40.76 -38.40
C LEU A 918 18.85 39.74 -39.40
N CYS A 919 18.03 40.21 -40.36
CA CYS A 919 17.43 39.35 -41.37
C CYS A 919 18.50 38.75 -42.31
N SER A 920 19.46 39.56 -42.73
CA SER A 920 20.58 39.09 -43.55
C SER A 920 21.54 38.20 -42.78
N GLU A 921 21.79 38.49 -41.51
CA GLU A 921 22.59 37.60 -40.65
C GLU A 921 21.93 36.22 -40.50
N ALA A 922 20.63 36.19 -40.19
CA ALA A 922 19.86 34.95 -40.07
C ALA A 922 19.89 34.15 -41.38
N ARG A 923 19.64 34.80 -42.52
CA ARG A 923 19.73 34.17 -43.86
C ARG A 923 21.11 33.59 -44.13
N ALA A 924 22.18 34.29 -43.74
CA ALA A 924 23.54 33.80 -43.91
C ALA A 924 23.85 32.58 -43.03
N ARG A 925 23.38 32.57 -41.77
CA ARG A 925 23.53 31.40 -40.87
C ARG A 925 22.74 30.19 -41.36
N ILE A 926 21.49 30.39 -41.81
CA ILE A 926 20.67 29.33 -42.43
C ILE A 926 21.41 28.69 -43.60
N ALA A 927 21.92 29.52 -44.52
CA ALA A 927 22.69 29.06 -45.68
C ALA A 927 24.00 28.35 -45.29
N GLY A 928 24.68 28.82 -44.24
CA GLY A 928 25.90 28.19 -43.74
C GLY A 928 25.66 26.78 -43.18
N ILE A 929 24.62 26.60 -42.36
CA ILE A 929 24.23 25.32 -41.76
C ILE A 929 23.81 24.33 -42.86
N ALA A 930 23.03 24.79 -43.82
CA ALA A 930 22.55 24.00 -44.95
C ALA A 930 23.68 23.35 -45.77
N LYS A 931 24.85 23.99 -45.85
CA LYS A 931 25.97 23.52 -46.69
C LYS A 931 26.94 22.61 -45.95
N ARG A 932 27.23 22.90 -44.68
CA ARG A 932 28.23 22.14 -43.91
C ARG A 932 27.66 20.84 -43.36
N GLY A 933 26.33 20.77 -43.16
CA GLY A 933 25.78 19.87 -42.15
C GLY A 933 26.26 20.30 -40.76
N MET A 934 25.48 20.04 -39.72
CA MET A 934 25.95 20.30 -38.37
C MET A 934 26.47 19.01 -37.75
N ASN A 935 27.63 19.09 -37.09
CA ASN A 935 27.90 18.19 -35.98
C ASN A 935 26.88 18.55 -34.89
N GLU A 936 26.15 17.57 -34.37
CA GLU A 936 24.95 17.68 -33.53
C GLU A 936 25.08 18.53 -32.24
N ALA A 937 26.21 19.19 -31.97
CA ALA A 937 26.55 19.81 -30.69
C ALA A 937 26.77 21.35 -30.70
N GLU A 938 26.59 22.06 -31.81
CA GLU A 938 26.75 23.52 -31.86
C GLU A 938 25.42 24.25 -32.11
N GLY A 939 25.06 25.20 -31.24
CA GLY A 939 23.94 26.11 -31.47
C GLY A 939 24.22 27.12 -32.58
N ILE A 940 23.18 27.66 -33.21
CA ILE A 940 23.23 28.71 -34.25
C ILE A 940 24.08 29.87 -33.78
N ARG A 941 24.01 30.26 -32.50
CA ARG A 941 24.80 31.37 -31.95
C ARG A 941 26.30 31.18 -32.14
N LYS A 942 26.80 29.95 -31.94
CA LYS A 942 28.21 29.59 -32.00
C LYS A 942 28.68 29.28 -33.42
N PHE A 943 27.75 29.20 -34.38
CA PHE A 943 28.08 28.92 -35.77
C PHE A 943 28.75 30.12 -36.45
N ASP A 944 30.04 29.97 -36.74
CA ASP A 944 30.80 30.95 -37.52
C ASP A 944 30.40 30.91 -39.00
N VAL A 945 29.78 32.01 -39.45
CA VAL A 945 29.24 32.20 -40.80
C VAL A 945 30.34 32.19 -41.86
N ILE A 946 31.55 32.63 -41.50
CA ILE A 946 32.71 32.72 -42.38
C ILE A 946 33.30 31.30 -42.56
N PRO A 947 33.16 30.65 -43.72
CA PRO A 947 33.76 29.34 -43.92
C PRO A 947 35.24 29.50 -44.28
N ASN A 948 36.10 28.69 -43.68
CA ASN A 948 37.48 28.57 -44.16
C ASN A 948 37.56 27.91 -45.57
N ASP A 949 36.52 27.15 -45.97
CA ASP A 949 36.60 26.20 -47.09
C ASP A 949 35.54 26.38 -48.21
N CYS A 950 34.77 27.48 -48.23
CA CYS A 950 33.78 27.74 -49.28
C CYS A 950 34.05 29.05 -50.02
N THR A 951 34.06 29.02 -51.35
CA THR A 951 34.09 30.25 -52.14
C THR A 951 32.73 30.95 -52.02
N ALA A 952 32.72 32.28 -51.94
CA ALA A 952 31.47 33.06 -51.92
C ALA A 952 30.60 32.78 -53.16
N LYS A 953 31.25 32.47 -54.29
CA LYS A 953 30.59 32.01 -55.52
C LYS A 953 29.79 30.72 -55.33
N ASP A 954 30.31 29.74 -54.60
CA ASP A 954 29.58 28.50 -54.29
C ASP A 954 28.44 28.71 -53.28
N MET A 955 28.42 29.80 -52.52
CA MET A 955 27.30 30.13 -51.62
C MET A 955 26.20 30.91 -52.34
N CYS A 956 26.56 31.71 -53.32
CA CYS A 956 25.59 32.46 -54.13
C CYS A 956 24.87 31.60 -55.17
N ILE A 957 25.54 30.57 -55.70
CA ILE A 957 24.95 29.60 -56.63
C ILE A 957 23.99 28.63 -55.91
N VAL A 958 24.31 28.23 -54.68
CA VAL A 958 23.51 27.22 -53.93
C VAL A 958 22.24 27.83 -53.32
N TYR A 959 22.23 29.12 -52.95
CA TYR A 959 21.11 29.70 -52.18
C TYR A 959 20.34 30.83 -52.87
N GLY A 960 20.75 31.30 -54.06
CA GLY A 960 20.14 32.49 -54.67
C GLY A 960 20.23 33.75 -53.79
N ALA A 961 21.16 33.77 -52.83
CA ALA A 961 21.20 34.70 -51.71
C ALA A 961 22.05 35.94 -52.01
N ILE A 962 21.64 36.73 -53.02
CA ILE A 962 22.21 38.08 -53.21
C ILE A 962 22.02 38.93 -51.94
N SER A 963 20.99 38.66 -51.16
CA SER A 963 20.53 39.45 -50.03
C SER A 963 21.34 39.32 -48.73
N CYS A 964 22.42 38.53 -48.68
CA CYS A 964 23.27 38.43 -47.47
C CYS A 964 24.76 38.13 -47.73
N VAL A 965 25.27 38.39 -48.94
CA VAL A 965 26.66 38.05 -49.33
C VAL A 965 27.74 38.69 -48.46
N GLU A 966 27.43 39.84 -47.87
CA GLU A 966 28.27 40.59 -46.93
C GLU A 966 28.62 39.83 -45.64
N TRP A 967 27.87 38.78 -45.29
CA TRP A 967 28.12 37.98 -44.10
C TRP A 967 29.13 36.84 -44.34
N PHE A 968 29.47 36.55 -45.60
CA PHE A 968 30.44 35.52 -45.96
C PHE A 968 31.85 36.06 -46.20
N VAL A 969 32.07 37.35 -45.92
CA VAL A 969 33.35 38.03 -46.05
C VAL A 969 33.75 38.63 -44.71
N ASP A 970 35.05 38.66 -44.41
CA ASP A 970 35.57 39.40 -43.26
C ASP A 970 35.38 40.92 -43.42
N ASP A 971 35.54 41.67 -42.34
CA ASP A 971 35.34 43.14 -42.34
C ASP A 971 36.33 43.87 -43.25
N GLU A 972 37.55 43.35 -43.42
CA GLU A 972 38.55 43.94 -44.32
C GLU A 972 38.10 43.85 -45.78
N ARG A 973 37.60 42.69 -46.20
CA ARG A 973 37.04 42.45 -47.52
C ARG A 973 35.74 43.21 -47.72
N LEU A 974 34.87 43.27 -46.72
CA LEU A 974 33.65 44.07 -46.79
C LEU A 974 33.99 45.54 -47.05
N LYS A 975 34.96 46.08 -46.31
CA LYS A 975 35.47 47.44 -46.48
C LYS A 975 36.11 47.63 -47.85
N TYR A 976 36.88 46.68 -48.34
CA TYR A 976 37.48 46.73 -49.68
C TYR A 976 36.41 46.79 -50.79
N PHE A 977 35.37 45.96 -50.71
CA PHE A 977 34.34 45.90 -51.76
C PHE A 977 33.33 47.04 -51.70
N THR A 978 33.01 47.54 -50.50
CA THR A 978 31.90 48.47 -50.28
C THR A 978 32.32 49.88 -49.88
N GLY A 979 33.52 50.04 -49.32
CA GLY A 979 33.99 51.27 -48.69
C GLY A 979 33.48 51.51 -47.27
N CYS A 980 32.56 50.69 -46.75
CA CYS A 980 32.02 50.80 -45.39
C CYS A 980 33.05 50.28 -44.37
N GLN A 981 33.25 50.99 -43.25
CA GLN A 981 34.19 50.61 -42.21
C GLN A 981 33.69 49.42 -41.36
N SER A 982 32.39 49.18 -41.34
CA SER A 982 31.76 48.11 -40.57
C SER A 982 30.47 47.60 -41.23
N ARG A 983 29.95 46.46 -40.77
CA ARG A 983 28.61 45.99 -41.13
C ARG A 983 27.51 46.94 -40.67
N ASP A 984 27.69 47.64 -39.55
CA ASP A 984 26.69 48.61 -39.08
C ASP A 984 26.54 49.76 -40.07
N GLU A 985 27.65 50.35 -40.50
CA GLU A 985 27.65 51.41 -41.52
C GLU A 985 27.05 50.90 -42.85
N PHE A 986 27.30 49.65 -43.20
CA PHE A 986 26.73 49.03 -44.38
C PHE A 986 25.19 49.00 -44.33
N TYR A 987 24.59 48.58 -43.22
CA TYR A 987 23.12 48.49 -43.08
C TYR A 987 22.41 49.81 -42.79
N GLU A 988 23.13 50.90 -42.54
CA GLU A 988 22.58 52.27 -42.51
C GLU A 988 22.33 52.84 -43.92
N LEU A 989 22.83 52.17 -44.97
CA LEU A 989 22.64 52.60 -46.35
C LEU A 989 21.21 52.35 -46.86
N PRO A 990 20.70 53.17 -47.80
CA PRO A 990 19.43 52.90 -48.47
C PRO A 990 19.42 51.54 -49.18
N ILE A 991 18.26 50.88 -49.21
CA ILE A 991 18.07 49.52 -49.78
C ILE A 991 18.63 49.41 -51.21
N ASP A 992 18.35 50.39 -52.07
CA ASP A 992 18.84 50.41 -53.46
C ASP A 992 20.37 50.40 -53.55
N ARG A 993 21.04 51.03 -52.56
CA ARG A 993 22.50 51.07 -52.46
C ARG A 993 23.04 49.77 -51.87
N LEU A 994 22.37 49.19 -50.89
CA LEU A 994 22.68 47.87 -50.33
C LEU A 994 22.69 46.80 -51.42
N GLU A 995 21.65 46.75 -52.25
CA GLU A 995 21.54 45.77 -53.33
C GLU A 995 22.63 45.91 -54.40
N ASN A 996 22.97 47.16 -54.77
CA ASN A 996 24.06 47.41 -55.71
C ASN A 996 25.42 46.99 -55.14
N LEU A 997 25.67 47.26 -53.85
CA LEU A 997 26.90 46.85 -53.19
C LEU A 997 26.98 45.33 -53.02
N ARG A 998 25.87 44.65 -52.71
CA ARG A 998 25.77 43.19 -52.70
C ARG A 998 26.12 42.59 -54.06
N ARG A 999 25.57 43.16 -55.15
CA ARG A 999 25.92 42.74 -56.51
C ARG A 999 27.39 42.96 -56.83
N ARG A 1000 27.99 44.05 -56.34
CA ARG A 1000 29.42 44.31 -56.50
C ARG A 1000 30.28 43.32 -55.73
N ILE A 1001 29.92 42.97 -54.49
CA ILE A 1001 30.60 41.92 -53.72
C ILE A 1001 30.59 40.61 -54.54
N LEU A 1002 29.42 40.24 -55.07
CA LEU A 1002 29.22 39.07 -55.94
C LEU A 1002 30.07 39.08 -57.21
N GLU A 1003 30.13 40.18 -57.95
CA GLU A 1003 30.89 40.29 -59.21
C GLU A 1003 32.40 40.19 -59.00
N ASN A 1004 32.89 40.50 -57.80
CA ASN A 1004 34.30 40.42 -57.45
C ASN A 1004 34.69 39.05 -56.84
N PHE A 1005 33.73 38.12 -56.74
CA PHE A 1005 33.93 36.72 -56.40
C PHE A 1005 33.79 35.80 -57.62
#